data_AF-A0A8S1F1G7-F1
#
_entry.id   AF-A0A8S1F1G7-F1
#
_cell.length_a   1.000
_cell.length_b   1.000
_cell.length_c   1.000
_cell.angle_alpha   90.00
_cell.angle_beta   90.00
_cell.angle_gamma   90.00
#
_symmetry.space_group_name_H-M   'P 1'
#
loop_
_entity.id
_entity.type
_entity.pdbx_description
1 polymer ?
#
loop_
_entity_poly.entity_id
_entity_poly.type
_entity_poly.pdbx_seq_one_letter_code
_entity_poly.pdbx_strand_id
1 'polypeptide(L)'
;MSTEEPKQHKLREPFGKNRDDPLTEDNLKTDLSHVLTMMAIDFPSDGTLQDLLSISLEPLMSAWKKRDSKSEIAFKGLLLILEYCLSHIFVGHESFEIFVSSLGYSTVQFWRASISYVFDSDLSYGTKFRDALLFSLTLYDVNTGKNRLRELYAAVPGIRKSLLGVHAKQFSERYHHLQKKLSRYGSHSSLCSNSSNESDLEEGYGVPRRLSNSGDESENEAKVPSGGLASSHFQQRVINVSNAPPVSLKREKTGDWEIKQGSGGLVACVDPVMSKDHENVWLANLGMNINEKKKNSLDTMAPATNTLGLPLIKQTIAEVLFHVLADDDIDKEASENQKKAREEMSLLGVLNNYNRGNYILNPVVVQEDDYNVYYGGISNGLLWPALHNLPEYIVSEYEDVKILREHWCAYVRVNYQFALDAVRNSRPQDFIWIHDYHLMLTGMIMQSLDPNLEVGFFLHIPFQPPESFFTKYATVGFAVLRGLLRFTKVGFQTHRDRSKYIELVQKYLRGAVVVYDDKMDIFSVTHEGWTCSLGVFPVSIKNDDFLKFIDLPETIKLKHDIRKKVLGENPPPDARFFFSVERFDYTKGIMEKMRAYNRYFEKYPDRIGKDVLYQIAVTNRRSVDTYRVYQDECIDLAAKINETYKDANNPQWKPLIFQTDGLPRSELVAAYLAMDIGVVTPKKDGMNLVAKEMLVCNPRAGLVLSTGAGSEIQFTTAGLYKEDGEKNYHRIENVFDVESYCDAFHQAALESEEVRAIHGKRLNEFIMANDIERWSSAFLDPSWTHEVIRPTQINTLDDFFSLMMKTRNVRRQIVSRVLKGIPIRSHFAISLRNAKESLEQICKPGTHTAILNYWNLKGTCHLFDMFKVKMLIMLSNSLM
;
A
#
# COMPACT_ATOMS: atom_id res chain seq x y z
N MET A 1 10.73 -46.83 -45.89
CA MET A 1 9.38 -46.40 -45.44
C MET A 1 9.31 -46.62 -43.94
N SER A 2 9.52 -45.56 -43.18
CA SER A 2 9.09 -45.44 -41.78
C SER A 2 8.52 -44.04 -41.68
N THR A 3 7.20 -43.96 -41.72
CA THR A 3 6.39 -42.76 -41.56
C THR A 3 6.60 -42.22 -40.15
N GLU A 4 7.34 -41.12 -40.02
CA GLU A 4 7.29 -40.29 -38.82
C GLU A 4 5.91 -39.61 -38.78
N GLU A 5 5.15 -39.88 -37.72
CA GLU A 5 3.94 -39.12 -37.40
C GLU A 5 4.30 -37.64 -37.16
N PRO A 6 3.51 -36.69 -37.69
CA PRO A 6 3.80 -35.28 -37.49
C PRO A 6 3.62 -34.93 -36.01
N LYS A 7 4.70 -34.42 -35.37
CA LYS A 7 4.64 -33.86 -34.01
C LYS A 7 3.51 -32.83 -33.95
N GLN A 8 2.46 -33.09 -33.16
CA GLN A 8 1.42 -32.11 -32.86
C GLN A 8 2.08 -30.83 -32.31
N HIS A 9 2.03 -29.75 -33.10
CA HIS A 9 2.52 -28.45 -32.68
C HIS A 9 1.58 -27.95 -31.56
N LYS A 10 2.02 -28.01 -30.30
CA LYS A 10 1.21 -27.53 -29.18
C LYS A 10 1.07 -26.01 -29.30
N LEU A 11 -0.18 -25.54 -29.35
CA LEU A 11 -0.50 -24.10 -29.50
C LEU A 11 0.19 -23.28 -28.41
N ARG A 12 0.82 -22.16 -28.78
CA ARG A 12 1.42 -21.22 -27.82
C ARG A 12 0.35 -20.69 -26.87
N GLU A 13 0.62 -20.76 -25.57
CA GLU A 13 -0.22 -20.08 -24.57
C GLU A 13 0.08 -18.58 -24.63
N PRO A 14 -0.92 -17.73 -24.93
CA PRO A 14 -0.74 -16.28 -24.94
C PRO A 14 -0.29 -15.80 -23.57
N PHE A 15 0.64 -14.85 -23.53
CA PHE A 15 1.17 -14.24 -22.30
C PHE A 15 1.84 -15.22 -21.32
N GLY A 16 2.38 -16.35 -21.82
CA GLY A 16 2.99 -17.41 -21.01
C GLY A 16 4.29 -17.00 -20.27
N LYS A 17 4.49 -17.53 -19.06
CA LYS A 17 5.55 -17.16 -18.09
C LYS A 17 6.97 -17.62 -18.41
N ASN A 18 7.23 -18.23 -19.57
CA ASN A 18 8.41 -19.09 -19.73
C ASN A 18 9.01 -19.02 -21.13
N ARG A 19 9.40 -17.84 -21.63
CA ARG A 19 10.18 -17.74 -22.88
C ARG A 19 11.16 -16.56 -22.86
N ASP A 20 12.43 -16.87 -23.09
CA ASP A 20 13.51 -15.93 -23.44
C ASP A 20 13.38 -15.38 -24.88
N ASP A 21 12.27 -15.66 -25.57
CA ASP A 21 12.12 -15.44 -27.01
C ASP A 21 10.91 -14.52 -27.31
N PRO A 22 11.14 -13.28 -27.80
CA PRO A 22 10.07 -12.35 -28.14
C PRO A 22 9.17 -12.92 -29.25
N LEU A 23 7.87 -12.60 -29.21
CA LEU A 23 6.91 -13.02 -30.24
C LEU A 23 7.21 -12.30 -31.56
N THR A 24 8.04 -12.89 -32.42
CA THR A 24 8.35 -12.38 -33.76
C THR A 24 7.16 -12.52 -34.72
N GLU A 25 7.17 -11.75 -35.81
CA GLU A 25 6.13 -11.80 -36.85
C GLU A 25 5.93 -13.22 -37.43
N ASP A 26 7.01 -13.95 -37.69
CA ASP A 26 6.95 -15.30 -38.26
C ASP A 26 6.33 -16.33 -37.28
N ASN A 27 6.61 -16.17 -35.99
CA ASN A 27 6.02 -17.00 -34.94
C ASN A 27 4.52 -16.72 -34.79
N LEU A 28 4.11 -15.45 -34.85
CA LEU A 28 2.70 -15.07 -34.82
C LEU A 28 1.93 -15.63 -36.04
N LYS A 29 2.50 -15.55 -37.25
CA LYS A 29 1.87 -16.11 -38.46
C LYS A 29 1.66 -17.62 -38.31
N THR A 30 2.69 -18.34 -37.87
CA THR A 30 2.63 -19.80 -37.67
C THR A 30 1.57 -20.19 -36.63
N ASP A 31 1.55 -19.51 -35.48
CA ASP A 31 0.59 -19.79 -34.41
C ASP A 31 -0.85 -19.43 -34.82
N LEU A 32 -1.07 -18.29 -35.51
CA LEU A 32 -2.39 -17.89 -36.01
C LEU A 32 -2.91 -18.83 -37.10
N SER A 33 -2.05 -19.25 -38.04
CA SER A 33 -2.39 -20.25 -39.04
C SER A 33 -2.88 -21.55 -38.39
N HIS A 34 -2.20 -22.00 -37.32
CA HIS A 34 -2.62 -23.18 -36.57
C HIS A 34 -3.96 -22.99 -35.85
N VAL A 35 -4.23 -21.82 -35.24
CA VAL A 35 -5.54 -21.47 -34.66
C VAL A 35 -6.64 -21.54 -35.72
N LEU A 36 -6.41 -20.96 -36.90
CA LEU A 36 -7.39 -20.91 -37.99
C LEU A 36 -7.67 -22.30 -38.57
N THR A 37 -6.64 -23.15 -38.72
CA THR A 37 -6.80 -24.56 -39.12
C THR A 37 -7.62 -25.35 -38.08
N MET A 38 -7.36 -25.19 -36.79
CA MET A 38 -8.14 -25.84 -35.73
C MET A 38 -9.62 -25.40 -35.73
N MET A 39 -9.91 -24.19 -36.22
CA MET A 39 -11.26 -23.66 -36.34
C MET A 39 -11.97 -24.03 -37.65
N ALA A 40 -11.25 -24.63 -38.60
CA ALA A 40 -11.67 -24.92 -39.97
C ALA A 40 -12.05 -23.64 -40.77
N ILE A 41 -11.21 -22.62 -40.68
CA ILE A 41 -11.33 -21.36 -41.42
C ILE A 41 -10.27 -21.34 -42.52
N ASP A 42 -10.69 -21.21 -43.78
CA ASP A 42 -9.78 -21.10 -44.93
C ASP A 42 -9.02 -19.76 -44.91
N PHE A 43 -7.71 -19.80 -45.11
CA PHE A 43 -6.87 -18.60 -45.17
C PHE A 43 -5.77 -18.71 -46.26
N PRO A 44 -5.40 -17.61 -46.92
CA PRO A 44 -4.29 -17.60 -47.87
C PRO A 44 -2.94 -17.63 -47.12
N SER A 45 -2.05 -18.55 -47.50
CA SER A 45 -0.74 -18.75 -46.88
C SER A 45 0.33 -17.71 -47.24
N ASP A 46 0.13 -16.94 -48.33
CA ASP A 46 1.11 -15.96 -48.85
C ASP A 46 0.56 -14.53 -48.80
N GLY A 47 0.69 -13.88 -47.63
CA GLY A 47 0.29 -12.48 -47.43
C GLY A 47 1.13 -11.76 -46.37
N THR A 48 1.06 -10.43 -46.34
CA THR A 48 1.68 -9.64 -45.26
C THR A 48 0.95 -9.89 -43.93
N LEU A 49 1.59 -9.63 -42.78
CA LEU A 49 0.93 -9.81 -41.46
C LEU A 49 -0.39 -9.01 -41.38
N GLN A 50 -0.47 -7.87 -42.04
CA GLN A 50 -1.65 -7.00 -42.05
C GLN A 50 -2.83 -7.63 -42.81
N ASP A 51 -2.57 -8.26 -43.95
CA ASP A 51 -3.57 -9.01 -44.70
C ASP A 51 -4.09 -10.18 -43.86
N LEU A 52 -3.18 -10.88 -43.18
CA LEU A 52 -3.53 -12.01 -42.32
C LEU A 52 -4.37 -11.56 -41.10
N LEU A 53 -4.04 -10.43 -40.46
CA LEU A 53 -4.83 -9.87 -39.36
C LEU A 53 -6.22 -9.43 -39.81
N SER A 54 -6.33 -8.71 -40.94
CA SER A 54 -7.62 -8.22 -41.44
C SER A 54 -8.58 -9.35 -41.84
N ILE A 55 -8.06 -10.45 -42.40
CA ILE A 55 -8.85 -11.63 -42.81
C ILE A 55 -9.21 -12.52 -41.60
N SER A 56 -8.32 -12.65 -40.62
CA SER A 56 -8.51 -13.58 -39.48
C SER A 56 -9.39 -13.04 -38.36
N LEU A 57 -9.42 -11.72 -38.13
CA LEU A 57 -10.06 -11.13 -36.95
C LEU A 57 -11.59 -11.25 -36.94
N GLU A 58 -12.25 -11.06 -38.08
CA GLU A 58 -13.72 -11.13 -38.15
C GLU A 58 -14.25 -12.56 -37.91
N PRO A 59 -13.69 -13.63 -38.51
CA PRO A 59 -14.00 -15.01 -38.18
C PRO A 59 -13.72 -15.39 -36.72
N LEU A 60 -12.56 -14.99 -36.17
CA LEU A 60 -12.19 -15.24 -34.76
C LEU A 60 -13.20 -14.61 -33.80
N MET A 61 -13.60 -13.37 -34.07
CA MET A 61 -14.60 -12.70 -33.24
C MET A 61 -16.00 -13.31 -33.35
N SER A 62 -16.42 -13.70 -34.56
CA SER A 62 -17.71 -14.36 -34.77
C SER A 62 -17.79 -15.68 -34.00
N ALA A 63 -16.70 -16.47 -34.00
CA ALA A 63 -16.61 -17.71 -33.23
C ALA A 63 -16.54 -17.44 -31.71
N TRP A 64 -15.74 -16.46 -31.27
CA TRP A 64 -15.67 -16.11 -29.85
C TRP A 64 -17.05 -15.72 -29.28
N LYS A 65 -17.86 -14.97 -30.05
CA LYS A 65 -19.22 -14.56 -29.65
C LYS A 65 -20.20 -15.73 -29.49
N LYS A 66 -20.04 -16.83 -30.23
CA LYS A 66 -20.95 -17.98 -30.21
C LYS A 66 -20.88 -18.80 -28.91
N ARG A 67 -19.85 -18.58 -28.08
CA ARG A 67 -19.62 -19.28 -26.79
C ARG A 67 -19.70 -20.81 -26.91
N ASP A 68 -19.28 -21.35 -28.04
CA ASP A 68 -19.17 -22.78 -28.32
C ASP A 68 -17.80 -23.32 -27.89
N SER A 69 -17.54 -24.61 -28.10
CA SER A 69 -16.23 -25.24 -27.80
C SER A 69 -15.07 -24.62 -28.59
N LYS A 70 -15.36 -23.92 -29.70
CA LYS A 70 -14.38 -23.17 -30.51
C LYS A 70 -14.12 -21.76 -29.99
N SER A 71 -14.94 -21.24 -29.07
CA SER A 71 -14.82 -19.89 -28.50
C SER A 71 -13.53 -19.71 -27.69
N GLU A 72 -13.09 -20.72 -26.94
CA GLU A 72 -11.82 -20.66 -26.20
C GLU A 72 -10.60 -20.58 -27.14
N ILE A 73 -10.62 -21.35 -28.23
CA ILE A 73 -9.57 -21.36 -29.26
C ILE A 73 -9.53 -20.00 -29.96
N ALA A 74 -10.71 -19.45 -30.31
CA ALA A 74 -10.83 -18.13 -30.91
C ALA A 74 -10.31 -17.02 -29.99
N PHE A 75 -10.62 -17.12 -28.68
CA PHE A 75 -10.13 -16.17 -27.68
C PHE A 75 -8.61 -16.23 -27.51
N LYS A 76 -8.01 -17.43 -27.54
CA LYS A 76 -6.54 -17.59 -27.55
C LYS A 76 -5.90 -16.91 -28.77
N GLY A 77 -6.50 -17.06 -29.96
CA GLY A 77 -6.05 -16.35 -31.16
C GLY A 77 -6.06 -14.83 -31.01
N LEU A 78 -7.14 -14.27 -30.44
CA LEU A 78 -7.25 -12.84 -30.16
C LEU A 78 -6.21 -12.35 -29.13
N LEU A 79 -5.87 -13.17 -28.13
CA LEU A 79 -4.85 -12.84 -27.13
C LEU A 79 -3.42 -12.85 -27.72
N LEU A 80 -3.10 -13.76 -28.66
CA LEU A 80 -1.79 -13.76 -29.34
C LEU A 80 -1.57 -12.48 -30.16
N ILE A 81 -2.62 -12.02 -30.85
CA ILE A 81 -2.59 -10.76 -31.60
C ILE A 81 -2.37 -9.58 -30.64
N LEU A 82 -3.05 -9.60 -29.49
CA LEU A 82 -2.88 -8.58 -28.46
C LEU A 82 -1.46 -8.59 -27.85
N GLU A 83 -0.89 -9.76 -27.56
CA GLU A 83 0.49 -9.92 -27.06
C GLU A 83 1.51 -9.34 -28.06
N TYR A 84 1.33 -9.62 -29.35
CA TYR A 84 2.16 -9.04 -30.41
C TYR A 84 2.05 -7.51 -30.47
N CYS A 85 0.82 -6.98 -30.46
CA CYS A 85 0.59 -5.55 -30.47
C CYS A 85 1.22 -4.83 -29.27
N LEU A 86 1.26 -5.48 -28.10
CA LEU A 86 1.85 -4.92 -26.89
C LEU A 86 3.38 -5.01 -26.87
N SER A 87 3.97 -5.96 -27.60
CA SER A 87 5.43 -6.20 -27.62
C SER A 87 6.19 -5.41 -28.70
N HIS A 88 5.55 -5.05 -29.83
CA HIS A 88 6.24 -4.54 -31.04
C HIS A 88 5.75 -3.15 -31.52
N ILE A 89 5.71 -2.15 -30.63
CA ILE A 89 5.02 -0.88 -30.91
C ILE A 89 5.75 0.06 -31.89
N PHE A 90 7.05 -0.11 -32.16
CA PHE A 90 7.73 0.66 -33.20
C PHE A 90 7.45 0.17 -34.65
N VAL A 91 6.82 -1.01 -34.82
CA VAL A 91 6.49 -1.59 -36.15
C VAL A 91 4.97 -1.80 -36.32
N GLY A 92 4.12 -1.44 -35.36
CA GLY A 92 2.76 -2.00 -35.27
C GLY A 92 1.61 -1.05 -34.92
N HIS A 93 1.65 0.24 -35.24
CA HIS A 93 0.48 1.11 -35.05
C HIS A 93 -0.72 0.69 -35.93
N GLU A 94 -0.45 0.13 -37.11
CA GLU A 94 -1.48 -0.32 -38.05
C GLU A 94 -2.14 -1.64 -37.61
N SER A 95 -1.35 -2.63 -37.15
CA SER A 95 -1.86 -3.91 -36.65
C SER A 95 -2.79 -3.73 -35.44
N PHE A 96 -2.44 -2.82 -34.52
CA PHE A 96 -3.28 -2.52 -33.37
C PHE A 96 -4.56 -1.75 -33.75
N GLU A 97 -4.49 -0.83 -34.73
CA GLU A 97 -5.67 -0.16 -35.25
C GLU A 97 -6.64 -1.12 -35.93
N ILE A 98 -6.14 -2.07 -36.72
CA ILE A 98 -6.95 -3.13 -37.33
C ILE A 98 -7.62 -3.96 -36.22
N PHE A 99 -6.84 -4.38 -35.21
CA PHE A 99 -7.35 -5.16 -34.07
C PHE A 99 -8.50 -4.48 -33.34
N VAL A 100 -8.32 -3.22 -32.92
CA VAL A 100 -9.36 -2.47 -32.19
C VAL A 100 -10.56 -2.14 -33.08
N SER A 101 -10.34 -1.86 -34.37
CA SER A 101 -11.43 -1.61 -35.32
C SER A 101 -12.30 -2.84 -35.52
N SER A 102 -11.70 -4.04 -35.61
CA SER A 102 -12.43 -5.30 -35.70
C SER A 102 -13.23 -5.60 -34.43
N LEU A 103 -12.70 -5.31 -33.23
CA LEU A 103 -13.36 -5.57 -31.93
C LEU A 103 -14.75 -4.92 -31.77
N GLY A 104 -15.00 -3.78 -32.42
CA GLY A 104 -16.33 -3.17 -32.55
C GLY A 104 -17.05 -2.93 -31.20
N TYR A 105 -18.34 -3.26 -31.12
CA TYR A 105 -19.15 -3.11 -29.88
C TYR A 105 -18.84 -4.15 -28.79
N SER A 106 -18.12 -5.22 -29.11
CA SER A 106 -17.76 -6.29 -28.16
C SER A 106 -16.49 -5.97 -27.36
N THR A 107 -15.89 -4.81 -27.62
CA THR A 107 -14.63 -4.36 -27.04
C THR A 107 -14.63 -4.39 -25.51
N VAL A 108 -15.74 -4.01 -24.86
CA VAL A 108 -15.84 -4.01 -23.40
C VAL A 108 -15.79 -5.43 -22.82
N GLN A 109 -16.47 -6.39 -23.44
CA GLN A 109 -16.44 -7.79 -23.01
C GLN A 109 -15.06 -8.41 -23.27
N PHE A 110 -14.41 -8.04 -24.38
CA PHE A 110 -13.09 -8.53 -24.73
C PHE A 110 -12.04 -8.04 -23.74
N TRP A 111 -12.05 -6.75 -23.40
CA TRP A 111 -11.15 -6.20 -22.40
C TRP A 111 -11.39 -6.79 -21.01
N ARG A 112 -12.65 -6.98 -20.59
CA ARG A 112 -12.96 -7.69 -19.33
C ARG A 112 -12.35 -9.09 -19.28
N ALA A 113 -12.39 -9.83 -20.39
CA ALA A 113 -11.82 -11.17 -20.46
C ALA A 113 -10.28 -11.17 -20.56
N SER A 114 -9.70 -10.21 -21.29
CA SER A 114 -8.26 -10.16 -21.60
C SER A 114 -7.40 -9.49 -20.53
N ILE A 115 -7.96 -8.59 -19.70
CA ILE A 115 -7.22 -7.88 -18.64
C ILE A 115 -6.44 -8.85 -17.74
N SER A 116 -7.04 -9.98 -17.38
CA SER A 116 -6.38 -10.98 -16.52
C SER A 116 -5.11 -11.56 -17.16
N TYR A 117 -5.13 -11.85 -18.46
CA TYR A 117 -3.98 -12.37 -19.21
C TYR A 117 -2.91 -11.30 -19.42
N VAL A 118 -3.33 -10.07 -19.71
CA VAL A 118 -2.44 -8.91 -19.85
C VAL A 118 -1.73 -8.61 -18.52
N PHE A 119 -2.41 -8.78 -17.38
CA PHE A 119 -1.83 -8.61 -16.06
C PHE A 119 -0.91 -9.78 -15.64
N ASP A 120 -1.29 -11.02 -15.97
CA ASP A 120 -0.55 -12.27 -15.64
C ASP A 120 0.76 -12.45 -16.42
N SER A 121 0.95 -11.69 -17.50
CA SER A 121 2.10 -11.80 -18.38
C SER A 121 3.44 -11.52 -17.66
N ASP A 122 4.40 -12.42 -17.86
CA ASP A 122 5.78 -12.23 -17.40
C ASP A 122 6.51 -11.38 -18.45
N LEU A 123 6.94 -10.18 -18.06
CA LEU A 123 7.18 -9.07 -18.97
C LEU A 123 8.57 -8.50 -18.80
N SER A 124 9.52 -9.31 -19.20
CA SER A 124 10.87 -8.85 -19.52
C SER A 124 10.88 -7.81 -20.66
N TYR A 125 9.84 -7.75 -21.52
CA TYR A 125 9.76 -6.84 -22.68
C TYR A 125 8.37 -6.18 -22.84
N GLY A 126 8.32 -4.86 -23.14
CA GLY A 126 7.08 -4.14 -23.52
C GLY A 126 6.25 -3.48 -22.40
N THR A 127 6.74 -3.45 -21.16
CA THR A 127 6.02 -3.05 -19.93
C THR A 127 5.25 -1.72 -19.97
N LYS A 128 5.81 -0.68 -20.61
CA LYS A 128 5.25 0.69 -20.58
C LYS A 128 3.86 0.82 -21.23
N PHE A 129 3.55 0.00 -22.24
CA PHE A 129 2.30 0.09 -22.99
C PHE A 129 1.21 -0.83 -22.46
N ARG A 130 1.58 -1.98 -21.90
CA ARG A 130 0.69 -2.75 -21.04
C ARG A 130 0.18 -1.89 -19.90
N ASP A 131 1.08 -1.22 -19.20
CA ASP A 131 0.70 -0.37 -18.08
C ASP A 131 -0.19 0.77 -18.55
N ALA A 132 0.07 1.35 -19.74
CA ALA A 132 -0.79 2.38 -20.35
C ALA A 132 -2.17 1.84 -20.77
N LEU A 133 -2.23 0.60 -21.26
CA LEU A 133 -3.48 -0.07 -21.64
C LEU A 133 -4.30 -0.41 -20.39
N LEU A 134 -3.69 -1.04 -19.39
CA LEU A 134 -4.33 -1.30 -18.10
C LEU A 134 -4.80 0.02 -17.46
N PHE A 135 -3.98 1.07 -17.52
CA PHE A 135 -4.30 2.42 -17.07
C PHE A 135 -5.49 3.04 -17.82
N SER A 136 -5.58 2.86 -19.14
CA SER A 136 -6.75 3.36 -19.89
C SER A 136 -7.98 2.49 -19.68
N LEU A 137 -7.84 1.19 -19.43
CA LEU A 137 -8.95 0.28 -19.20
C LEU A 137 -9.53 0.41 -17.79
N THR A 138 -8.73 0.79 -16.80
CA THR A 138 -9.22 1.11 -15.44
C THR A 138 -9.93 2.46 -15.38
N LEU A 139 -9.45 3.45 -16.15
CA LEU A 139 -10.13 4.74 -16.35
C LEU A 139 -11.35 4.66 -17.26
N TYR A 140 -11.49 3.56 -17.97
CA TYR A 140 -12.67 3.24 -18.73
C TYR A 140 -13.70 2.66 -17.77
N ASP A 141 -14.67 3.49 -17.40
CA ASP A 141 -15.80 3.03 -16.62
C ASP A 141 -16.65 2.13 -17.52
N VAL A 142 -16.48 0.82 -17.34
CA VAL A 142 -17.15 -0.24 -18.09
C VAL A 142 -18.67 -0.15 -17.94
N ASN A 143 -19.16 0.44 -16.85
CA ASN A 143 -20.58 0.56 -16.55
C ASN A 143 -21.18 1.82 -17.18
N THR A 144 -20.44 2.93 -17.25
CA THR A 144 -20.92 4.18 -17.87
C THR A 144 -20.46 4.40 -19.31
N GLY A 145 -19.55 3.57 -19.83
CA GLY A 145 -18.99 3.67 -21.18
C GLY A 145 -18.15 4.93 -21.42
N LYS A 146 -17.75 5.64 -20.36
CA LYS A 146 -17.01 6.91 -20.42
C LYS A 146 -15.57 6.72 -19.96
N ASN A 147 -14.65 7.39 -20.66
CA ASN A 147 -13.25 7.42 -20.28
C ASN A 147 -12.95 8.68 -19.46
N ARG A 148 -12.49 8.52 -18.21
CA ARG A 148 -12.16 9.64 -17.30
C ARG A 148 -10.77 10.25 -17.53
N LEU A 149 -10.05 9.80 -18.55
CA LEU A 149 -8.70 10.23 -18.87
C LEU A 149 -8.55 11.75 -19.13
N ARG A 150 -9.58 12.40 -19.68
CA ARG A 150 -9.58 13.86 -19.89
C ARG A 150 -9.56 14.64 -18.58
N GLU A 151 -10.35 14.21 -17.60
CA GLU A 151 -10.38 14.79 -16.26
C GLU A 151 -9.03 14.60 -15.56
N LEU A 152 -8.40 13.43 -15.77
CA LEU A 152 -7.09 13.14 -15.21
C LEU A 152 -5.97 14.02 -15.81
N TYR A 153 -5.97 14.31 -17.11
CA TYR A 153 -5.00 15.24 -17.72
C TYR A 153 -5.15 16.68 -17.23
N ALA A 154 -6.38 17.09 -16.90
CA ALA A 154 -6.61 18.40 -16.33
C ALA A 154 -6.14 18.47 -14.87
N ALA A 155 -6.33 17.38 -14.12
CA ALA A 155 -6.09 17.35 -12.68
C ALA A 155 -4.63 17.10 -12.25
N VAL A 156 -3.82 16.39 -13.05
CA VAL A 156 -2.43 16.08 -12.68
C VAL A 156 -1.45 16.69 -13.68
N PRO A 157 -0.70 17.73 -13.28
CA PRO A 157 0.33 18.35 -14.09
C PRO A 157 1.38 17.31 -14.52
N GLY A 158 1.74 17.30 -15.81
CA GLY A 158 2.79 16.42 -16.32
C GLY A 158 2.31 15.07 -16.86
N ILE A 159 1.11 14.56 -16.50
CA ILE A 159 0.59 13.31 -17.08
C ILE A 159 0.48 13.41 -18.61
N ARG A 160 0.01 14.54 -19.15
CA ARG A 160 -0.06 14.72 -20.62
C ARG A 160 1.31 14.59 -21.30
N LYS A 161 2.40 14.84 -20.56
CA LYS A 161 3.78 14.73 -21.03
C LYS A 161 4.43 13.39 -20.63
N SER A 162 3.82 12.62 -19.72
CA SER A 162 4.30 11.29 -19.37
C SER A 162 4.03 10.35 -20.53
N LEU A 163 4.97 9.43 -20.78
CA LEU A 163 4.81 8.44 -21.86
C LEU A 163 3.50 7.67 -21.70
N LEU A 164 3.15 7.29 -20.47
CA LEU A 164 1.90 6.63 -20.14
C LEU A 164 0.68 7.48 -20.52
N GLY A 165 0.68 8.77 -20.17
CA GLY A 165 -0.40 9.67 -20.49
C GLY A 165 -0.49 9.96 -21.99
N VAL A 166 0.62 10.10 -22.72
CA VAL A 166 0.59 10.27 -24.18
C VAL A 166 -0.03 9.04 -24.85
N HIS A 167 0.38 7.85 -24.45
CA HIS A 167 -0.10 6.60 -25.06
C HIS A 167 -1.53 6.26 -24.64
N ALA A 168 -1.90 6.49 -23.39
CA ALA A 168 -3.29 6.39 -22.93
C ALA A 168 -4.18 7.39 -23.68
N LYS A 169 -3.68 8.60 -23.99
CA LYS A 169 -4.44 9.63 -24.73
C LYS A 169 -4.71 9.16 -26.14
N GLN A 170 -3.66 8.72 -26.83
CA GLN A 170 -3.75 8.20 -28.19
C GLN A 170 -4.71 7.00 -28.26
N PHE A 171 -4.61 6.08 -27.29
CA PHE A 171 -5.54 4.97 -27.16
C PHE A 171 -6.97 5.47 -26.94
N SER A 172 -7.22 6.34 -25.96
CA SER A 172 -8.56 6.85 -25.65
C SER A 172 -9.18 7.69 -26.75
N GLU A 173 -8.39 8.52 -27.44
CA GLU A 173 -8.87 9.36 -28.53
C GLU A 173 -9.22 8.52 -29.75
N ARG A 174 -8.38 7.53 -30.09
CA ARG A 174 -8.69 6.56 -31.15
C ARG A 174 -9.87 5.67 -30.79
N TYR A 175 -9.94 5.19 -29.56
CA TYR A 175 -11.07 4.42 -29.05
C TYR A 175 -12.38 5.22 -29.10
N HIS A 176 -12.38 6.49 -28.66
CA HIS A 176 -13.56 7.37 -28.77
C HIS A 176 -13.91 7.73 -30.21
N HIS A 177 -12.91 7.92 -31.08
CA HIS A 177 -13.14 8.17 -32.51
C HIS A 177 -13.76 6.95 -33.21
N LEU A 178 -13.30 5.74 -32.86
CA LEU A 178 -13.85 4.47 -33.33
C LEU A 178 -15.28 4.23 -32.82
N GLN A 179 -15.55 4.45 -31.52
CA GLN A 179 -16.91 4.41 -30.97
C GLN A 179 -17.86 5.40 -31.67
N LYS A 180 -17.39 6.62 -31.96
CA LYS A 180 -18.16 7.62 -32.74
C LYS A 180 -18.39 7.22 -34.20
N LYS A 181 -17.41 6.58 -34.85
CA LYS A 181 -17.60 6.00 -36.19
C LYS A 181 -18.66 4.90 -36.17
N LEU A 182 -18.56 3.98 -35.20
CA LEU A 182 -19.51 2.88 -35.04
C LEU A 182 -20.93 3.37 -34.72
N SER A 183 -21.08 4.40 -33.88
CA SER A 183 -22.38 4.99 -33.57
C SER A 183 -23.02 5.67 -34.78
N ARG A 184 -22.22 6.23 -35.70
CA ARG A 184 -22.68 6.80 -36.98
C ARG A 184 -23.10 5.73 -37.98
N TYR A 185 -22.43 4.58 -38.01
CA TYR A 185 -22.84 3.45 -38.86
C TYR A 185 -24.10 2.73 -38.34
N GLY A 186 -24.33 2.70 -37.02
CA GLY A 186 -25.57 2.19 -36.43
C GLY A 186 -26.81 3.08 -36.64
N SER A 187 -26.61 4.36 -36.96
CA SER A 187 -27.70 5.33 -37.19
C SER A 187 -28.07 5.53 -38.66
N HIS A 188 -27.49 4.79 -39.60
CA HIS A 188 -27.75 4.94 -41.04
C HIS A 188 -28.77 3.95 -41.64
N SER A 189 -29.69 3.39 -40.83
CA SER A 189 -30.88 2.70 -41.36
C SER A 189 -32.20 3.49 -41.25
N SER A 190 -32.14 4.80 -41.03
CA SER A 190 -33.31 5.65 -41.31
C SER A 190 -32.91 7.07 -41.71
N LEU A 191 -33.56 7.52 -42.80
CA LEU A 191 -33.66 8.88 -43.29
C LEU A 191 -32.54 9.37 -44.24
N CYS A 192 -32.78 9.13 -45.53
CA CYS A 192 -32.45 10.08 -46.58
C CYS A 192 -33.25 11.37 -46.41
N SER A 193 -32.60 12.54 -46.41
CA SER A 193 -32.88 13.66 -47.33
C SER A 193 -32.13 14.94 -46.91
N ASN A 194 -31.69 15.68 -47.93
CA ASN A 194 -31.23 17.07 -47.97
C ASN A 194 -29.74 17.39 -47.71
N SER A 195 -29.00 17.29 -48.82
CA SER A 195 -28.24 18.35 -49.52
C SER A 195 -27.35 19.38 -48.80
N SER A 196 -26.15 19.51 -49.40
CA SER A 196 -25.34 20.73 -49.66
C SER A 196 -24.59 21.40 -48.49
N ASN A 197 -23.28 21.20 -48.36
CA ASN A 197 -22.23 21.89 -49.12
C ASN A 197 -20.82 21.51 -48.62
N GLU A 198 -19.92 21.28 -49.58
CA GLU A 198 -18.46 21.10 -49.43
C GLU A 198 -17.72 22.45 -49.23
N SER A 199 -16.40 22.35 -49.04
CA SER A 199 -15.32 23.39 -48.97
C SER A 199 -15.00 23.89 -47.54
N ASP A 200 -13.76 23.94 -47.03
CA ASP A 200 -12.41 23.66 -47.52
C ASP A 200 -11.48 23.37 -46.31
N LEU A 201 -10.42 22.58 -46.56
CA LEU A 201 -9.21 22.46 -45.74
C LEU A 201 -8.15 23.38 -46.36
N GLU A 202 -7.50 24.25 -45.58
CA GLU A 202 -6.13 24.68 -45.88
C GLU A 202 -5.31 24.93 -44.61
N GLU A 203 -4.10 24.35 -44.62
CA GLU A 203 -3.00 24.57 -43.70
C GLU A 203 -2.34 25.94 -43.93
N GLY A 204 -1.80 26.55 -42.87
CA GLY A 204 -0.98 27.76 -43.02
C GLY A 204 -0.12 28.04 -41.79
N TYR A 205 1.14 27.61 -41.85
CA TYR A 205 2.20 28.04 -40.94
C TYR A 205 2.46 29.56 -41.09
N GLY A 206 2.51 30.29 -39.96
CA GLY A 206 2.81 31.73 -39.94
C GLY A 206 3.48 32.18 -38.64
N VAL A 207 4.71 32.65 -38.79
CA VAL A 207 5.68 33.18 -37.80
C VAL A 207 5.14 34.38 -36.98
N PRO A 208 5.61 34.63 -35.73
CA PRO A 208 5.04 35.66 -34.86
C PRO A 208 5.48 37.08 -35.24
N ARG A 209 4.51 38.00 -35.31
CA ARG A 209 4.75 39.44 -35.48
C ARG A 209 5.17 40.09 -34.16
N ARG A 210 6.33 40.76 -34.21
CA ARG A 210 6.71 41.87 -33.32
C ARG A 210 5.69 43.00 -33.42
N LEU A 211 5.35 43.59 -32.28
CA LEU A 211 4.85 44.96 -32.19
C LEU A 211 5.60 45.67 -31.06
N SER A 212 6.30 46.72 -31.46
CA SER A 212 7.02 47.70 -30.65
C SER A 212 6.19 48.99 -30.57
N ASN A 213 6.18 49.62 -29.38
CA ASN A 213 6.27 51.08 -29.10
C ASN A 213 5.61 51.36 -27.73
N SER A 214 6.41 51.73 -26.71
CA SER A 214 6.76 53.11 -26.29
C SER A 214 5.58 53.81 -25.62
N GLY A 215 5.63 54.38 -24.41
CA GLY A 215 6.65 54.52 -23.38
C GLY A 215 5.98 55.23 -22.19
N ASP A 216 6.56 55.16 -21.00
CA ASP A 216 6.80 56.33 -20.14
C ASP A 216 7.51 55.88 -18.86
N GLU A 217 8.63 56.55 -18.60
CA GLU A 217 9.49 56.40 -17.45
C GLU A 217 8.91 57.16 -16.26
N SER A 218 8.84 56.50 -15.10
CA SER A 218 8.96 57.20 -13.83
C SER A 218 9.74 56.34 -12.85
N GLU A 219 10.90 56.86 -12.48
CA GLU A 219 11.86 56.27 -11.55
C GLU A 219 11.26 56.21 -10.14
N ASN A 220 11.28 55.02 -9.54
CA ASN A 220 11.22 54.87 -8.09
C ASN A 220 12.17 53.74 -7.69
N GLU A 221 13.31 54.13 -7.14
CA GLU A 221 14.30 53.24 -6.52
C GLU A 221 13.67 52.47 -5.35
N ALA A 222 13.29 51.22 -5.57
CA ALA A 222 12.98 50.28 -4.51
C ALA A 222 14.07 49.21 -4.43
N LYS A 223 14.85 49.29 -3.36
CA LYS A 223 15.87 48.34 -2.92
C LYS A 223 15.41 46.89 -3.11
N VAL A 224 16.15 46.13 -3.93
CA VAL A 224 16.08 44.66 -3.95
C VAL A 224 16.50 44.16 -2.58
N PRO A 225 15.64 43.45 -1.82
CA PRO A 225 16.11 42.76 -0.63
C PRO A 225 16.95 41.58 -1.13
N SER A 226 18.23 41.60 -0.79
CA SER A 226 19.08 40.41 -0.78
C SER A 226 18.46 39.41 0.21
N GLY A 227 17.56 38.58 -0.28
CA GLY A 227 16.95 37.49 0.47
C GLY A 227 17.99 36.43 0.72
N GLY A 228 18.68 36.54 1.86
CA GLY A 228 19.50 35.47 2.40
C GLY A 228 18.66 34.19 2.48
N LEU A 229 19.27 33.08 2.11
CA LEU A 229 18.84 31.73 2.45
C LEU A 229 18.92 31.58 3.97
N ALA A 230 17.95 32.18 4.67
CA ALA A 230 17.72 31.91 6.07
C ALA A 230 17.27 30.45 6.17
N SER A 231 17.96 29.71 7.02
CA SER A 231 17.74 28.32 7.39
C SER A 231 16.39 28.14 8.12
N SER A 232 15.27 28.33 7.43
CA SER A 232 14.01 27.75 7.87
C SER A 232 14.03 26.28 7.48
N HIS A 233 13.87 25.39 8.46
CA HIS A 233 13.67 23.96 8.25
C HIS A 233 12.45 23.78 7.33
N PHE A 234 12.67 23.61 6.02
CA PHE A 234 11.62 23.18 5.10
C PHE A 234 11.26 21.73 5.47
N GLN A 235 10.27 21.56 6.35
CA GLN A 235 9.71 20.25 6.62
C GLN A 235 8.89 19.84 5.40
N GLN A 236 9.25 18.72 4.80
CA GLN A 236 8.60 18.22 3.59
C GLN A 236 7.16 17.81 3.93
N ARG A 237 6.19 18.39 3.22
CA ARG A 237 4.76 18.06 3.36
C ARG A 237 4.53 16.58 3.08
N VAL A 238 3.71 15.93 3.90
CA VAL A 238 3.40 14.50 3.82
C VAL A 238 1.98 14.28 3.29
N ILE A 239 1.86 13.45 2.25
CA ILE A 239 0.59 12.92 1.73
C ILE A 239 0.45 11.49 2.22
N ASN A 240 -0.29 11.31 3.30
CA ASN A 240 -0.53 10.02 3.92
C ASN A 240 -1.70 9.30 3.25
N VAL A 241 -1.55 8.01 2.95
CA VAL A 241 -2.56 7.22 2.25
C VAL A 241 -2.76 5.88 2.95
N SER A 242 -3.99 5.62 3.39
CA SER A 242 -4.34 4.37 4.08
C SER A 242 -5.75 3.91 3.76
N ASN A 243 -6.01 2.60 3.86
CA ASN A 243 -7.37 2.10 3.73
C ASN A 243 -8.27 2.54 4.90
N ALA A 244 -7.74 2.47 6.13
CA ALA A 244 -8.46 2.88 7.33
C ALA A 244 -8.33 4.40 7.55
N PRO A 245 -9.43 5.13 7.75
CA PRO A 245 -9.39 6.56 7.97
C PRO A 245 -8.96 6.92 9.40
N PRO A 246 -8.43 8.14 9.62
CA PRO A 246 -8.08 8.65 10.94
C PRO A 246 -9.30 8.98 11.80
N VAL A 247 -10.49 9.00 11.19
CA VAL A 247 -11.75 9.36 11.84
C VAL A 247 -12.83 8.35 11.46
N SER A 248 -13.76 8.11 12.39
CA SER A 248 -15.02 7.44 12.10
C SER A 248 -16.11 8.49 11.93
N LEU A 249 -16.85 8.39 10.84
CA LEU A 249 -18.07 9.16 10.62
C LEU A 249 -19.25 8.40 11.23
N LYS A 250 -19.97 9.04 12.16
CA LYS A 250 -21.22 8.52 12.71
C LYS A 250 -22.37 9.43 12.31
N ARG A 251 -23.49 8.82 11.96
CA ARG A 251 -24.74 9.53 11.69
C ARG A 251 -25.55 9.64 12.97
N GLU A 252 -25.89 10.86 13.36
CA GLU A 252 -26.82 11.10 14.46
C GLU A 252 -28.27 10.86 14.04
N LYS A 253 -29.16 10.63 15.01
CA LYS A 253 -30.60 10.43 14.77
C LYS A 253 -31.26 11.66 14.12
N THR A 254 -30.66 12.83 14.26
CA THR A 254 -31.04 14.12 13.66
C THR A 254 -30.74 14.21 12.16
N GLY A 255 -29.91 13.31 11.63
CA GLY A 255 -29.46 13.31 10.24
C GLY A 255 -28.11 13.98 10.02
N ASP A 256 -27.51 14.60 11.05
CA ASP A 256 -26.20 15.24 10.98
C ASP A 256 -25.06 14.23 11.13
N TRP A 257 -23.90 14.57 10.54
CA TRP A 257 -22.69 13.77 10.61
C TRP A 257 -21.80 14.24 11.76
N GLU A 258 -21.35 13.30 12.59
CA GLU A 258 -20.37 13.52 13.65
C GLU A 258 -19.04 12.85 13.28
N ILE A 259 -17.95 13.61 13.31
CA ILE A 259 -16.58 13.09 13.19
C ILE A 259 -16.07 12.72 14.58
N LYS A 260 -15.70 11.45 14.77
CA LYS A 260 -14.91 11.02 15.95
C LYS A 260 -13.53 10.59 15.51
N GLN A 261 -12.51 11.03 16.25
CA GLN A 261 -11.15 10.57 15.99
C GLN A 261 -11.06 9.05 16.23
N GLY A 262 -10.45 8.36 15.27
CA GLY A 262 -10.21 6.93 15.35
C GLY A 262 -9.13 6.64 16.39
N SER A 263 -9.29 5.55 17.12
CA SER A 263 -8.33 5.07 18.13
C SER A 263 -7.50 3.87 17.66
N GLY A 264 -7.51 3.59 16.35
CA GLY A 264 -6.82 2.43 15.76
C GLY A 264 -5.30 2.57 15.78
N GLY A 265 -4.60 1.43 15.76
CA GLY A 265 -3.13 1.38 15.82
C GLY A 265 -2.45 2.25 14.77
N LEU A 266 -2.89 2.21 13.51
CA LEU A 266 -2.35 3.07 12.44
C LEU A 266 -2.56 4.57 12.72
N VAL A 267 -3.74 4.94 13.23
CA VAL A 267 -4.09 6.33 13.53
C VAL A 267 -3.18 6.87 14.62
N ALA A 268 -3.06 6.15 15.74
CA ALA A 268 -2.16 6.51 16.83
C ALA A 268 -0.69 6.62 16.38
N CYS A 269 -0.31 5.86 15.35
CA CYS A 269 1.06 5.87 14.83
C CYS A 269 1.35 7.08 13.93
N VAL A 270 0.42 7.44 13.06
CA VAL A 270 0.66 8.42 11.99
C VAL A 270 0.18 9.83 12.37
N ASP A 271 -0.80 9.95 13.26
CA ASP A 271 -1.33 11.24 13.73
C ASP A 271 -0.24 12.19 14.28
N PRO A 272 0.78 11.73 15.05
CA PRO A 272 1.87 12.60 15.50
C PRO A 272 2.71 13.22 14.37
N VAL A 273 2.72 12.63 13.19
CA VAL A 273 3.36 13.19 11.99
C VAL A 273 2.43 14.18 11.31
N MET A 274 1.17 13.79 11.13
CA MET A 274 0.19 14.57 10.39
C MET A 274 -0.14 15.87 11.09
N SER A 275 -0.29 15.85 12.41
CA SER A 275 -0.64 16.99 13.25
C SER A 275 0.48 18.04 13.37
N LYS A 276 1.68 17.81 12.82
CA LYS A 276 2.78 18.80 12.81
C LYS A 276 2.57 19.93 11.81
N ASP A 277 1.89 19.66 10.70
CA ASP A 277 1.67 20.63 9.63
C ASP A 277 0.23 20.52 9.11
N HIS A 278 -0.51 21.63 9.17
CA HIS A 278 -1.88 21.72 8.68
C HIS A 278 -1.99 21.54 7.16
N GLU A 279 -0.90 21.74 6.40
CA GLU A 279 -0.90 21.45 4.97
C GLU A 279 -0.87 19.95 4.65
N ASN A 280 -0.48 19.08 5.59
CA ASN A 280 -0.43 17.64 5.38
C ASN A 280 -1.81 17.10 4.95
N VAL A 281 -1.82 16.05 4.13
CA VAL A 281 -3.05 15.45 3.61
C VAL A 281 -3.15 13.99 4.00
N TRP A 282 -4.28 13.59 4.57
CA TRP A 282 -4.63 12.19 4.77
C TRP A 282 -5.70 11.77 3.77
N LEU A 283 -5.39 10.77 2.95
CA LEU A 283 -6.31 10.12 2.02
C LEU A 283 -6.72 8.74 2.54
N ALA A 284 -8.03 8.53 2.69
CA ALA A 284 -8.58 7.25 3.09
C ALA A 284 -10.00 7.04 2.58
N ASN A 285 -10.46 5.79 2.51
CA ASN A 285 -11.87 5.51 2.27
C ASN A 285 -12.65 5.78 3.56
N LEU A 286 -13.58 6.75 3.53
CA LEU A 286 -14.41 7.14 4.68
C LEU A 286 -15.72 6.33 4.80
N GLY A 287 -15.85 5.22 4.07
CA GLY A 287 -17.11 4.48 3.91
C GLY A 287 -18.07 5.11 2.89
N MET A 288 -17.60 6.12 2.16
CA MET A 288 -18.37 6.82 1.12
C MET A 288 -18.20 6.10 -0.22
N ASN A 289 -18.87 4.96 -0.37
CA ASN A 289 -18.83 4.20 -1.61
C ASN A 289 -20.02 4.53 -2.52
N ILE A 290 -19.78 4.52 -3.83
CA ILE A 290 -20.84 4.73 -4.82
C ILE A 290 -21.63 3.42 -4.98
N ASN A 291 -22.95 3.47 -4.79
CA ASN A 291 -23.85 2.34 -4.97
C ASN A 291 -24.75 2.57 -6.19
N GLU A 292 -24.35 2.04 -7.35
CA GLU A 292 -25.13 2.13 -8.59
C GLU A 292 -25.96 0.85 -8.84
N LYS A 293 -26.92 0.54 -7.96
CA LYS A 293 -28.04 -0.30 -8.40
C LYS A 293 -28.94 0.53 -9.32
N LYS A 294 -28.77 0.32 -10.64
CA LYS A 294 -29.55 0.83 -11.79
C LYS A 294 -30.92 1.45 -11.42
N LYS A 295 -31.02 2.78 -11.45
CA LYS A 295 -32.30 3.43 -11.82
C LYS A 295 -32.36 3.47 -13.34
N ASN A 296 -33.15 2.59 -13.94
CA ASN A 296 -33.61 2.76 -15.32
C ASN A 296 -34.47 4.02 -15.39
N SER A 297 -33.91 5.15 -15.80
CA SER A 297 -34.65 6.25 -16.42
C SER A 297 -33.65 7.21 -17.04
N LEU A 298 -33.90 7.55 -18.31
CA LEU A 298 -33.14 8.54 -19.06
C LEU A 298 -32.99 9.83 -18.24
N ASP A 299 -31.77 10.16 -17.85
CA ASP A 299 -31.31 11.56 -17.86
C ASP A 299 -29.78 11.62 -17.93
N THR A 300 -29.33 12.35 -18.94
CA THR A 300 -27.94 12.49 -19.34
C THR A 300 -27.20 13.54 -18.51
N MET A 301 -25.99 13.16 -18.09
CA MET A 301 -24.83 13.94 -17.63
C MET A 301 -24.47 13.76 -16.15
N ALA A 302 -23.30 13.15 -15.92
CA ALA A 302 -22.64 13.09 -14.61
C ALA A 302 -22.15 14.51 -14.21
N PRO A 303 -22.19 14.89 -12.93
CA PRO A 303 -21.70 16.20 -12.51
C PRO A 303 -20.17 16.23 -12.55
N ALA A 304 -19.58 17.31 -13.08
CA ALA A 304 -18.13 17.52 -13.05
C ALA A 304 -17.66 17.65 -11.61
N THR A 305 -16.50 17.14 -11.19
CA THR A 305 -16.04 17.24 -9.79
C THR A 305 -15.12 18.44 -9.54
N ASN A 306 -15.08 18.94 -8.29
CA ASN A 306 -14.16 20.00 -7.87
C ASN A 306 -12.78 19.44 -7.46
N THR A 307 -11.85 20.31 -7.08
CA THR A 307 -10.48 19.97 -6.61
C THR A 307 -10.43 19.06 -5.37
N LEU A 308 -11.57 18.80 -4.72
CA LEU A 308 -11.73 17.88 -3.60
C LEU A 308 -12.36 16.53 -4.00
N GLY A 309 -12.56 16.28 -5.31
CA GLY A 309 -13.10 15.02 -5.82
C GLY A 309 -14.62 14.87 -5.69
N LEU A 310 -15.34 15.96 -5.36
CA LEU A 310 -16.79 15.95 -5.10
C LEU A 310 -17.58 16.57 -6.26
N PRO A 311 -18.82 16.15 -6.54
CA PRO A 311 -19.59 16.65 -7.69
C PRO A 311 -19.94 18.16 -7.57
N LEU A 312 -19.73 18.92 -8.65
CA LEU A 312 -20.06 20.33 -8.80
C LEU A 312 -21.56 20.47 -9.10
N ILE A 313 -22.26 21.16 -8.21
CA ILE A 313 -23.63 21.61 -8.43
C ILE A 313 -23.61 22.76 -9.45
N LYS A 314 -24.48 22.71 -10.48
CA LYS A 314 -24.60 23.78 -11.49
C LYS A 314 -24.98 25.11 -10.83
N GLN A 315 -24.21 26.15 -11.15
CA GLN A 315 -24.31 27.52 -10.62
C GLN A 315 -25.70 28.16 -10.78
N THR A 316 -26.51 27.70 -11.74
CA THR A 316 -27.89 28.20 -11.97
C THR A 316 -28.88 27.85 -10.86
N ILE A 317 -28.56 26.91 -9.96
CA ILE A 317 -29.41 26.57 -8.80
C ILE A 317 -29.00 27.38 -7.55
N ALA A 318 -27.78 27.94 -7.53
CA ALA A 318 -27.30 28.72 -6.39
C ALA A 318 -27.99 30.08 -6.27
N GLU A 319 -28.33 30.74 -7.38
CA GLU A 319 -28.97 32.07 -7.34
C GLU A 319 -30.41 32.03 -6.82
N VAL A 320 -31.12 30.90 -6.96
CA VAL A 320 -32.49 30.75 -6.43
C VAL A 320 -32.49 30.44 -4.93
N LEU A 321 -31.38 29.92 -4.37
CA LEU A 321 -31.30 29.50 -2.97
C LEU A 321 -30.92 30.63 -2.00
N PHE A 322 -30.35 31.74 -2.47
CA PHE A 322 -29.89 32.84 -1.61
C PHE A 322 -30.99 33.82 -1.20
N HIS A 323 -32.24 33.64 -1.65
CA HIS A 323 -33.33 34.58 -1.36
C HIS A 323 -34.43 34.07 -0.41
N VAL A 324 -34.28 32.89 0.20
CA VAL A 324 -35.24 32.34 1.18
C VAL A 324 -34.53 32.13 2.53
N LEU A 325 -34.07 33.22 3.11
CA LEU A 325 -33.83 33.35 4.56
C LEU A 325 -34.84 34.38 5.08
N ALA A 326 -36.10 33.99 5.08
CA ALA A 326 -37.14 34.60 5.90
C ALA A 326 -37.98 33.43 6.43
N ASP A 327 -38.19 33.44 7.74
CA ASP A 327 -38.98 32.47 8.49
C ASP A 327 -40.30 32.12 7.76
N ASP A 328 -40.57 30.82 7.60
CA ASP A 328 -41.91 30.27 7.65
C ASP A 328 -41.85 28.73 7.76
N ASP A 329 -42.52 28.19 8.77
CA ASP A 329 -42.77 26.77 8.99
C ASP A 329 -43.56 26.17 7.82
N ILE A 330 -42.95 25.34 6.97
CA ILE A 330 -43.69 24.53 5.96
C ILE A 330 -43.11 23.11 5.82
N ASP A 331 -43.91 22.19 6.36
CA ASP A 331 -44.32 20.88 5.87
C ASP A 331 -43.38 19.78 5.34
N LYS A 332 -43.77 18.58 5.78
CA LYS A 332 -43.35 17.25 5.39
C LYS A 332 -43.60 16.99 3.90
N GLU A 333 -42.54 17.05 3.10
CA GLU A 333 -42.20 16.10 2.02
C GLU A 333 -41.02 16.64 1.20
N ALA A 334 -39.83 16.69 1.83
CA ALA A 334 -38.60 16.95 1.09
C ALA A 334 -38.36 15.79 0.11
N SER A 335 -38.28 16.11 -1.19
CA SER A 335 -37.90 15.21 -2.28
C SER A 335 -36.64 14.42 -1.91
N GLU A 336 -36.56 13.15 -2.31
CA GLU A 336 -35.39 12.27 -2.06
C GLU A 336 -34.06 12.94 -2.49
N ASN A 337 -34.11 13.80 -3.51
CA ASN A 337 -32.98 14.59 -3.98
C ASN A 337 -32.61 15.77 -3.05
N GLN A 338 -33.58 16.44 -2.43
CA GLN A 338 -33.33 17.50 -1.44
C GLN A 338 -32.74 16.95 -0.14
N LYS A 339 -33.18 15.74 0.28
CA LYS A 339 -32.58 15.03 1.42
C LYS A 339 -31.11 14.66 1.13
N LYS A 340 -30.82 14.10 -0.04
CA LYS A 340 -29.44 13.80 -0.46
C LYS A 340 -28.55 15.04 -0.55
N ALA A 341 -29.05 16.14 -1.12
CA ALA A 341 -28.29 17.38 -1.19
C ALA A 341 -27.98 17.96 0.21
N ARG A 342 -28.95 17.89 1.13
CA ARG A 342 -28.74 18.28 2.54
C ARG A 342 -27.73 17.36 3.25
N GLU A 343 -27.77 16.06 2.98
CA GLU A 343 -26.82 15.07 3.50
C GLU A 343 -25.39 15.33 3.00
N GLU A 344 -25.23 15.59 1.70
CA GLU A 344 -23.93 15.95 1.10
C GLU A 344 -23.39 17.28 1.64
N MET A 345 -24.25 18.30 1.79
CA MET A 345 -23.87 19.59 2.36
C MET A 345 -23.47 19.49 3.85
N SER A 346 -24.16 18.67 4.64
CA SER A 346 -23.79 18.42 6.06
C SER A 346 -22.42 17.76 6.16
N LEU A 347 -22.16 16.73 5.33
CA LEU A 347 -20.87 16.03 5.30
C LEU A 347 -19.72 16.94 4.84
N LEU A 348 -19.96 17.78 3.83
CA LEU A 348 -19.00 18.79 3.37
C LEU A 348 -18.70 19.82 4.46
N GLY A 349 -19.73 20.28 5.18
CA GLY A 349 -19.57 21.18 6.31
C GLY A 349 -18.71 20.57 7.41
N VAL A 350 -18.94 19.30 7.74
CA VAL A 350 -18.21 18.56 8.78
C VAL A 350 -16.75 18.31 8.39
N LEU A 351 -16.47 17.91 7.15
CA LEU A 351 -15.11 17.77 6.63
C LEU A 351 -14.38 19.11 6.55
N ASN A 352 -15.06 20.18 6.10
CA ASN A 352 -14.48 21.52 6.04
C ASN A 352 -14.14 22.06 7.44
N ASN A 353 -15.01 21.81 8.42
CA ASN A 353 -14.75 22.16 9.82
C ASN A 353 -13.55 21.38 10.39
N TYR A 354 -13.45 20.07 10.10
CA TYR A 354 -12.29 19.27 10.49
C TYR A 354 -10.99 19.81 9.88
N ASN A 355 -11.00 20.09 8.57
CA ASN A 355 -9.83 20.58 7.82
C ASN A 355 -9.40 21.99 8.24
N ARG A 356 -10.29 22.81 8.81
CA ARG A 356 -9.94 24.13 9.37
C ARG A 356 -9.16 24.05 10.68
N GLY A 357 -9.33 22.97 11.45
CA GLY A 357 -8.71 22.80 12.76
C GLY A 357 -7.54 21.81 12.81
N ASN A 358 -7.37 20.97 11.78
CA ASN A 358 -6.41 19.87 11.74
C ASN A 358 -5.61 19.86 10.43
N TYR A 359 -5.05 18.72 10.05
CA TYR A 359 -4.57 18.43 8.70
C TYR A 359 -5.73 18.19 7.73
N ILE A 360 -5.46 18.24 6.43
CA ILE A 360 -6.46 18.06 5.38
C ILE A 360 -6.84 16.58 5.28
N LEU A 361 -8.10 16.26 5.51
CA LEU A 361 -8.67 14.93 5.28
C LEU A 361 -9.44 14.92 3.96
N ASN A 362 -9.01 14.07 3.04
CA ASN A 362 -9.65 13.90 1.74
C ASN A 362 -10.16 12.45 1.57
N PRO A 363 -11.45 12.25 1.24
CA PRO A 363 -11.99 10.92 1.01
C PRO A 363 -11.50 10.35 -0.33
N VAL A 364 -11.19 9.05 -0.33
CA VAL A 364 -11.05 8.27 -1.56
C VAL A 364 -12.37 7.54 -1.79
N VAL A 365 -13.04 7.89 -2.89
CA VAL A 365 -14.34 7.36 -3.27
C VAL A 365 -14.15 6.23 -4.28
N VAL A 366 -14.72 5.07 -3.98
CA VAL A 366 -14.66 3.87 -4.84
C VAL A 366 -16.05 3.27 -5.03
N GLN A 367 -16.18 2.36 -6.00
CA GLN A 367 -17.41 1.59 -6.20
C GLN A 367 -17.62 0.62 -5.03
N GLU A 368 -18.84 0.53 -4.51
CA GLU A 368 -19.15 -0.28 -3.32
C GLU A 368 -18.89 -1.77 -3.55
N ASP A 369 -19.30 -2.29 -4.71
CA ASP A 369 -19.07 -3.69 -5.09
C ASP A 369 -17.56 -4.01 -5.14
N ASP A 370 -16.76 -3.12 -5.74
CA ASP A 370 -15.31 -3.27 -5.81
C ASP A 370 -14.69 -3.21 -4.41
N TYR A 371 -15.14 -2.30 -3.55
CA TYR A 371 -14.62 -2.17 -2.19
C TYR A 371 -14.94 -3.40 -1.33
N ASN A 372 -16.14 -3.95 -1.44
CA ASN A 372 -16.55 -5.14 -0.71
C ASN A 372 -15.68 -6.35 -1.09
N VAL A 373 -15.46 -6.55 -2.38
CA VAL A 373 -14.61 -7.62 -2.92
C VAL A 373 -13.12 -7.38 -2.62
N TYR A 374 -12.68 -6.13 -2.64
CA TYR A 374 -11.31 -5.74 -2.29
C TYR A 374 -11.01 -5.96 -0.81
N TYR A 375 -11.85 -5.43 0.09
CA TYR A 375 -11.62 -5.43 1.53
C TYR A 375 -12.04 -6.76 2.14
N GLY A 376 -13.28 -7.20 1.92
CA GLY A 376 -13.80 -8.49 2.43
C GLY A 376 -13.21 -9.69 1.68
N GLY A 377 -12.92 -9.55 0.39
CA GLY A 377 -12.37 -10.61 -0.45
C GLY A 377 -10.84 -10.67 -0.44
N ILE A 378 -10.14 -10.10 -1.44
CA ILE A 378 -8.69 -10.33 -1.63
C ILE A 378 -7.87 -9.93 -0.40
N SER A 379 -8.16 -8.77 0.20
CA SER A 379 -7.34 -8.26 1.30
C SER A 379 -7.47 -9.15 2.54
N ASN A 380 -8.67 -9.41 3.03
CA ASN A 380 -8.86 -10.14 4.29
C ASN A 380 -9.05 -11.66 4.12
N GLY A 381 -9.51 -12.12 2.95
CA GLY A 381 -9.75 -13.54 2.66
C GLY A 381 -8.58 -14.27 1.98
N LEU A 382 -7.63 -13.54 1.38
CA LEU A 382 -6.43 -14.14 0.75
C LEU A 382 -5.14 -13.56 1.29
N LEU A 383 -4.90 -12.25 1.15
CA LEU A 383 -3.63 -11.62 1.51
C LEU A 383 -3.36 -11.68 3.02
N TRP A 384 -4.36 -11.38 3.86
CA TRP A 384 -4.22 -11.45 5.31
C TRP A 384 -3.79 -12.85 5.80
N PRO A 385 -4.54 -13.94 5.56
CA PRO A 385 -4.13 -15.27 6.00
C PRO A 385 -2.82 -15.73 5.35
N ALA A 386 -2.61 -15.44 4.06
CA ALA A 386 -1.37 -15.82 3.37
C ALA A 386 -0.14 -15.13 3.98
N LEU A 387 -0.15 -13.82 4.15
CA LEU A 387 0.99 -13.06 4.67
C LEU A 387 1.27 -13.33 6.15
N HIS A 388 0.29 -13.86 6.88
CA HIS A 388 0.46 -14.39 8.24
C HIS A 388 0.89 -15.86 8.29
N ASN A 389 1.22 -16.49 7.15
CA ASN A 389 1.56 -17.91 7.06
C ASN A 389 0.47 -18.86 7.61
N LEU A 390 -0.80 -18.54 7.40
CA LEU A 390 -1.94 -19.35 7.83
C LEU A 390 -2.81 -19.75 6.62
N PRO A 391 -2.32 -20.64 5.73
CA PRO A 391 -3.04 -21.05 4.54
C PRO A 391 -4.40 -21.69 4.82
N GLU A 392 -4.61 -22.26 6.01
CA GLU A 392 -5.86 -22.88 6.45
C GLU A 392 -7.04 -21.90 6.57
N TYR A 393 -6.77 -20.60 6.70
CA TYR A 393 -7.82 -19.56 6.74
C TYR A 393 -8.00 -18.83 5.41
N ILE A 394 -7.30 -19.25 4.33
CA ILE A 394 -7.57 -18.74 2.99
C ILE A 394 -8.94 -19.23 2.53
N VAL A 395 -9.76 -18.31 2.00
CA VAL A 395 -11.11 -18.64 1.51
C VAL A 395 -11.01 -19.65 0.36
N SER A 396 -11.73 -20.77 0.48
CA SER A 396 -11.70 -21.88 -0.48
C SER A 396 -12.20 -21.50 -1.88
N GLU A 397 -13.03 -20.46 -2.00
CA GLU A 397 -13.49 -19.91 -3.28
C GLU A 397 -12.35 -19.48 -4.20
N TYR A 398 -11.18 -19.13 -3.64
CA TYR A 398 -9.99 -18.75 -4.41
C TYR A 398 -9.27 -19.93 -5.07
N GLU A 399 -9.71 -21.17 -4.83
CA GLU A 399 -9.32 -22.31 -5.66
C GLU A 399 -9.92 -22.21 -7.08
N ASP A 400 -11.04 -21.52 -7.24
CA ASP A 400 -11.55 -21.14 -8.56
C ASP A 400 -10.76 -19.93 -9.11
N VAL A 401 -9.97 -20.21 -10.15
CA VAL A 401 -9.16 -19.23 -10.87
C VAL A 401 -10.00 -18.05 -11.39
N LYS A 402 -11.26 -18.27 -11.76
CA LYS A 402 -12.15 -17.21 -12.26
C LYS A 402 -12.51 -16.23 -11.15
N ILE A 403 -12.90 -16.73 -9.98
CA ILE A 403 -13.25 -15.91 -8.80
C ILE A 403 -12.01 -15.13 -8.34
N LEU A 404 -10.87 -15.82 -8.21
CA LEU A 404 -9.59 -15.21 -7.86
C LEU A 404 -9.25 -14.03 -8.79
N ARG A 405 -9.39 -14.22 -10.10
CA ARG A 405 -9.10 -13.18 -11.09
C ARG A 405 -10.05 -11.99 -10.99
N GLU A 406 -11.36 -12.24 -10.86
CA GLU A 406 -12.34 -11.17 -10.73
C GLU A 406 -12.09 -10.31 -9.49
N HIS A 407 -11.87 -10.98 -8.36
CA HIS A 407 -11.59 -10.31 -7.09
C HIS A 407 -10.25 -9.58 -7.11
N TRP A 408 -9.23 -10.17 -7.73
CA TRP A 408 -7.94 -9.51 -7.93
C TRP A 408 -8.05 -8.24 -8.79
N CYS A 409 -8.89 -8.26 -9.83
CA CYS A 409 -9.12 -7.07 -10.65
C CYS A 409 -9.78 -5.95 -9.84
N ALA A 410 -10.69 -6.27 -8.91
CA ALA A 410 -11.24 -5.27 -7.98
C ALA A 410 -10.14 -4.67 -7.10
N TYR A 411 -9.21 -5.50 -6.59
CA TYR A 411 -8.07 -5.03 -5.81
C TYR A 411 -7.17 -4.06 -6.59
N VAL A 412 -6.89 -4.36 -7.85
CA VAL A 412 -6.15 -3.46 -8.76
C VAL A 412 -6.91 -2.15 -8.99
N ARG A 413 -8.22 -2.20 -9.28
CA ARG A 413 -9.05 -1.00 -9.50
C ARG A 413 -9.08 -0.08 -8.28
N VAL A 414 -9.23 -0.64 -7.08
CA VAL A 414 -9.20 0.14 -5.83
C VAL A 414 -7.82 0.76 -5.61
N ASN A 415 -6.73 -0.02 -5.72
CA ASN A 415 -5.36 0.51 -5.62
C ASN A 415 -5.10 1.65 -6.60
N TYR A 416 -5.65 1.54 -7.81
CA TYR A 416 -5.56 2.55 -8.84
C TYR A 416 -6.25 3.85 -8.45
N GLN A 417 -7.47 3.78 -7.92
CA GLN A 417 -8.19 4.97 -7.45
C GLN A 417 -7.44 5.68 -6.31
N PHE A 418 -6.94 4.93 -5.33
CA PHE A 418 -6.10 5.46 -4.26
C PHE A 418 -4.83 6.14 -4.81
N ALA A 419 -4.17 5.51 -5.79
CA ALA A 419 -2.97 6.06 -6.40
C ALA A 419 -3.23 7.38 -7.14
N LEU A 420 -4.32 7.45 -7.92
CA LEU A 420 -4.70 8.66 -8.63
C LEU A 420 -5.00 9.83 -7.69
N ASP A 421 -5.80 9.57 -6.65
CA ASP A 421 -6.20 10.63 -5.72
C ASP A 421 -5.00 11.11 -4.89
N ALA A 422 -4.07 10.22 -4.54
CA ALA A 422 -2.80 10.62 -3.93
C ALA A 422 -1.95 11.52 -4.82
N VAL A 423 -1.79 11.16 -6.10
CA VAL A 423 -1.01 11.98 -7.04
C VAL A 423 -1.68 13.34 -7.28
N ARG A 424 -3.03 13.38 -7.41
CA ARG A 424 -3.79 14.64 -7.57
C ARG A 424 -3.63 15.61 -6.39
N ASN A 425 -3.47 15.08 -5.19
CA ASN A 425 -3.30 15.88 -3.98
C ASN A 425 -1.83 16.20 -3.65
N SER A 426 -0.89 15.61 -4.39
CA SER A 426 0.55 15.78 -4.20
C SER A 426 1.13 16.90 -5.07
N ARG A 427 2.18 17.56 -4.56
CA ARG A 427 3.09 18.43 -5.31
C ARG A 427 4.39 17.66 -5.60
N PRO A 428 5.20 18.04 -6.61
CA PRO A 428 6.44 17.32 -6.94
C PRO A 428 7.47 17.20 -5.80
N GLN A 429 7.41 18.08 -4.80
CA GLN A 429 8.27 18.07 -3.62
C GLN A 429 7.69 17.30 -2.43
N ASP A 430 6.41 16.92 -2.45
CA ASP A 430 5.75 16.26 -1.33
C ASP A 430 6.25 14.82 -1.20
N PHE A 431 6.18 14.28 0.02
CA PHE A 431 6.45 12.87 0.29
C PHE A 431 5.13 12.11 0.38
N ILE A 432 4.93 11.10 -0.47
CA ILE A 432 3.73 10.27 -0.43
C ILE A 432 4.03 9.03 0.43
N TRP A 433 3.28 8.86 1.52
CA TRP A 433 3.43 7.74 2.44
C TRP A 433 2.24 6.80 2.37
N ILE A 434 2.47 5.60 1.82
CA ILE A 434 1.46 4.56 1.67
C ILE A 434 1.55 3.55 2.81
N HIS A 435 0.39 3.15 3.33
CA HIS A 435 0.30 2.19 4.42
C HIS A 435 -0.43 0.91 4.05
N ASP A 436 0.25 -0.19 4.39
CA ASP A 436 -0.29 -1.52 4.62
C ASP A 436 -0.71 -2.34 3.37
N TYR A 437 -0.96 -3.64 3.61
CA TYR A 437 -1.17 -4.67 2.57
C TYR A 437 -2.35 -4.41 1.62
N HIS A 438 -3.23 -3.49 1.96
CA HIS A 438 -4.34 -3.04 1.12
C HIS A 438 -3.83 -2.31 -0.14
N LEU A 439 -2.71 -1.60 -0.06
CA LEU A 439 -2.28 -0.63 -1.07
C LEU A 439 -0.92 -0.97 -1.73
N MET A 440 -0.55 -2.25 -1.80
CA MET A 440 0.79 -2.70 -2.24
C MET A 440 1.09 -2.43 -3.72
N LEU A 441 0.08 -2.15 -4.56
CA LEU A 441 0.27 -1.90 -6.00
C LEU A 441 0.37 -0.42 -6.34
N THR A 442 0.05 0.46 -5.40
CA THR A 442 0.01 1.91 -5.64
C THR A 442 1.33 2.48 -6.15
N GLY A 443 2.47 1.98 -5.68
CA GLY A 443 3.80 2.45 -6.11
C GLY A 443 4.03 2.28 -7.61
N MET A 444 3.69 1.11 -8.16
CA MET A 444 3.77 0.86 -9.60
C MET A 444 2.91 1.83 -10.41
N ILE A 445 1.71 2.12 -9.90
CA ILE A 445 0.75 3.02 -10.56
C ILE A 445 1.26 4.46 -10.49
N MET A 446 1.72 4.93 -9.34
CA MET A 446 2.24 6.29 -9.14
C MET A 446 3.51 6.55 -9.97
N GLN A 447 4.46 5.63 -9.99
CA GLN A 447 5.69 5.78 -10.77
C GLN A 447 5.42 5.81 -12.29
N SER A 448 4.35 5.16 -12.74
CA SER A 448 3.91 5.24 -14.14
C SER A 448 3.32 6.62 -14.48
N LEU A 449 2.76 7.33 -13.50
CA LEU A 449 2.16 8.66 -13.64
C LEU A 449 3.22 9.75 -13.68
N ASP A 450 4.08 9.77 -12.67
CA ASP A 450 5.24 10.65 -12.58
C ASP A 450 6.41 9.91 -11.91
N PRO A 451 7.48 9.60 -12.66
CA PRO A 451 8.64 8.88 -12.13
C PRO A 451 9.46 9.72 -11.15
N ASN A 452 9.16 11.01 -11.01
CA ASN A 452 9.86 11.86 -10.05
C ASN A 452 9.29 11.71 -8.64
N LEU A 453 8.08 11.17 -8.44
CA LEU A 453 7.44 11.12 -7.12
C LEU A 453 8.28 10.37 -6.10
N GLU A 454 8.39 10.93 -4.90
CA GLU A 454 8.98 10.23 -3.76
C GLU A 454 7.87 9.50 -3.00
N VAL A 455 7.87 8.17 -3.12
CA VAL A 455 6.80 7.34 -2.57
C VAL A 455 7.39 6.30 -1.62
N GLY A 456 7.02 6.40 -0.35
CA GLY A 456 7.35 5.41 0.68
C GLY A 456 6.18 4.47 0.94
N PHE A 457 6.47 3.21 1.24
CA PHE A 457 5.49 2.23 1.69
C PHE A 457 5.89 1.64 3.04
N PHE A 458 4.95 1.46 3.96
CA PHE A 458 5.20 0.76 5.21
C PHE A 458 4.20 -0.39 5.41
N LEU A 459 4.71 -1.62 5.57
CA LEU A 459 3.91 -2.81 5.82
C LEU A 459 3.73 -3.01 7.33
N HIS A 460 2.48 -2.94 7.82
CA HIS A 460 2.19 -3.04 9.25
C HIS A 460 2.04 -4.49 9.73
N ILE A 461 1.63 -5.39 8.83
CA ILE A 461 1.49 -6.82 9.08
C ILE A 461 2.80 -7.58 8.77
N PRO A 462 2.93 -8.86 9.15
CA PRO A 462 4.05 -9.68 8.73
C PRO A 462 4.10 -9.87 7.21
N PHE A 463 5.28 -10.21 6.69
CA PHE A 463 5.45 -10.67 5.31
C PHE A 463 5.98 -12.11 5.32
N GLN A 464 5.09 -13.07 5.57
CA GLN A 464 5.42 -14.49 5.67
C GLN A 464 4.49 -15.35 4.79
N PRO A 465 4.44 -15.13 3.47
CA PRO A 465 3.64 -16.00 2.59
C PRO A 465 4.18 -17.45 2.61
N PRO A 466 3.31 -18.47 2.68
CA PRO A 466 3.72 -19.86 2.55
C PRO A 466 4.28 -20.12 1.15
N GLU A 467 5.15 -21.12 0.98
CA GLU A 467 5.75 -21.42 -0.33
C GLU A 467 4.70 -21.74 -1.40
N SER A 468 3.59 -22.39 -1.00
CA SER A 468 2.45 -22.69 -1.87
C SER A 468 1.72 -21.45 -2.40
N PHE A 469 1.94 -20.27 -1.80
CA PHE A 469 1.29 -19.03 -2.23
C PHE A 469 1.71 -18.63 -3.66
N PHE A 470 3.00 -18.77 -3.99
CA PHE A 470 3.52 -18.39 -5.30
C PHE A 470 3.22 -19.41 -6.41
N THR A 471 2.83 -20.64 -6.03
CA THR A 471 2.39 -21.67 -6.98
C THR A 471 0.88 -21.62 -7.20
N LYS A 472 0.08 -21.57 -6.12
CA LYS A 472 -1.39 -21.53 -6.19
C LYS A 472 -1.94 -20.16 -6.61
N TYR A 473 -1.42 -19.08 -6.03
CA TYR A 473 -1.95 -17.72 -6.21
C TYR A 473 -0.95 -16.84 -6.95
N ALA A 474 -0.29 -17.41 -7.96
CA ALA A 474 0.80 -16.79 -8.69
C ALA A 474 0.44 -15.39 -9.26
N THR A 475 -0.79 -15.20 -9.74
CA THR A 475 -1.33 -13.92 -10.22
C THR A 475 -1.21 -12.81 -9.19
N VAL A 476 -1.48 -13.13 -7.92
CA VAL A 476 -1.44 -12.19 -6.80
C VAL A 476 -0.01 -12.08 -6.27
N GLY A 477 0.65 -13.20 -6.02
CA GLY A 477 1.95 -13.24 -5.36
C GLY A 477 3.05 -12.50 -6.12
N PHE A 478 3.19 -12.74 -7.43
CA PHE A 478 4.22 -12.07 -8.23
C PHE A 478 3.94 -10.58 -8.42
N ALA A 479 2.66 -10.19 -8.48
CA ALA A 479 2.29 -8.79 -8.58
C ALA A 479 2.60 -8.03 -7.29
N VAL A 480 2.35 -8.64 -6.12
CA VAL A 480 2.73 -8.08 -4.82
C VAL A 480 4.24 -7.93 -4.68
N LEU A 481 5.03 -8.97 -5.02
CA LEU A 481 6.49 -8.89 -4.98
C LEU A 481 7.02 -7.74 -5.84
N ARG A 482 6.57 -7.65 -7.10
CA ARG A 482 6.97 -6.58 -8.02
C ARG A 482 6.48 -5.21 -7.55
N GLY A 483 5.23 -5.11 -7.09
CA GLY A 483 4.61 -3.86 -6.65
C GLY A 483 5.38 -3.17 -5.52
N LEU A 484 5.86 -3.95 -4.54
CA LEU A 484 6.67 -3.43 -3.44
C LEU A 484 8.04 -2.87 -3.91
N LEU A 485 8.64 -3.41 -4.98
CA LEU A 485 9.87 -2.85 -5.58
C LEU A 485 9.64 -1.59 -6.44
N ARG A 486 8.41 -1.07 -6.52
CA ARG A 486 8.07 0.15 -7.26
C ARG A 486 7.84 1.35 -6.34
N PHE A 487 8.15 1.22 -5.06
CA PHE A 487 8.27 2.35 -4.14
C PHE A 487 9.73 2.82 -4.09
N THR A 488 9.94 4.11 -3.79
CA THR A 488 11.29 4.65 -3.53
C THR A 488 11.91 3.94 -2.32
N LYS A 489 11.09 3.71 -1.29
CA LYS A 489 11.50 3.07 -0.05
C LYS A 489 10.37 2.27 0.60
N VAL A 490 10.69 1.11 1.16
CA VAL A 490 9.76 0.20 1.84
C VAL A 490 10.26 -0.10 3.24
N GLY A 491 9.38 0.03 4.23
CA GLY A 491 9.64 -0.32 5.62
C GLY A 491 8.87 -1.57 6.05
N PHE A 492 9.56 -2.44 6.79
CA PHE A 492 8.98 -3.60 7.46
C PHE A 492 9.05 -3.44 8.98
N GLN A 493 8.23 -4.21 9.69
CA GLN A 493 8.25 -4.24 11.15
C GLN A 493 9.49 -4.92 11.72
N THR A 494 9.94 -6.02 11.09
CA THR A 494 11.01 -6.87 11.63
C THR A 494 12.01 -7.30 10.55
N HIS A 495 13.22 -7.65 10.99
CA HIS A 495 14.26 -8.26 10.14
C HIS A 495 13.79 -9.58 9.53
N ARG A 496 12.96 -10.35 10.25
CA ARG A 496 12.37 -11.60 9.77
C ARG A 496 11.55 -11.38 8.49
N ASP A 497 10.72 -10.34 8.49
CA ASP A 497 9.82 -10.03 7.36
C ASP A 497 10.60 -9.47 6.16
N ARG A 498 11.53 -8.54 6.41
CA ARG A 498 12.42 -8.01 5.36
C ARG A 498 13.26 -9.10 4.71
N SER A 499 13.86 -9.98 5.52
CA SER A 499 14.71 -11.07 5.03
C SER A 499 13.90 -12.06 4.20
N LYS A 500 12.68 -12.39 4.65
CA LYS A 500 11.78 -13.26 3.88
C LYS A 500 11.41 -12.64 2.54
N TYR A 501 11.13 -11.34 2.51
CA TYR A 501 10.86 -10.63 1.26
C TYR A 501 12.07 -10.68 0.30
N ILE A 502 13.29 -10.43 0.79
CA ILE A 502 14.52 -10.52 -0.01
C ILE A 502 14.74 -11.93 -0.56
N GLU A 503 14.57 -12.97 0.26
CA GLU A 503 14.67 -14.37 -0.15
C GLU A 503 13.73 -14.66 -1.34
N LEU A 504 12.48 -14.20 -1.24
CA LEU A 504 11.47 -14.40 -2.28
C LEU A 504 11.76 -13.59 -3.55
N VAL A 505 12.29 -12.36 -3.41
CA VAL A 505 12.76 -11.56 -4.56
C VAL A 505 13.89 -12.29 -5.29
N GLN A 506 14.91 -12.77 -4.58
CA GLN A 506 16.04 -13.50 -5.18
C GLN A 506 15.59 -14.82 -5.82
N LYS A 507 14.62 -15.51 -5.21
CA LYS A 507 14.09 -16.78 -5.72
C LYS A 507 13.25 -16.61 -6.98
N TYR A 508 12.42 -15.57 -7.05
CA TYR A 508 11.37 -15.46 -8.07
C TYR A 508 11.58 -14.34 -9.10
N LEU A 509 12.29 -13.26 -8.77
CA LEU A 509 12.52 -12.14 -9.68
C LEU A 509 13.93 -12.23 -10.28
N ARG A 510 14.01 -12.83 -11.47
CA ARG A 510 15.26 -12.95 -12.22
C ARG A 510 15.80 -11.55 -12.57
N GLY A 511 17.11 -11.37 -12.44
CA GLY A 511 17.77 -10.09 -12.73
C GLY A 511 17.63 -9.02 -11.63
N ALA A 512 17.02 -9.35 -10.48
CA ALA A 512 17.06 -8.49 -9.31
C ALA A 512 18.49 -8.46 -8.73
N VAL A 513 19.06 -7.26 -8.61
CA VAL A 513 20.36 -7.03 -7.96
C VAL A 513 20.09 -6.55 -6.54
N VAL A 514 20.57 -7.30 -5.56
CA VAL A 514 20.39 -7.00 -4.13
C VAL A 514 21.72 -6.59 -3.52
N VAL A 515 21.76 -5.42 -2.91
CA VAL A 515 22.94 -4.87 -2.20
C VAL A 515 22.55 -4.59 -0.76
N TYR A 516 23.33 -5.09 0.19
CA TYR A 516 23.14 -4.84 1.63
C TYR A 516 24.15 -3.81 2.13
N ASP A 517 23.69 -2.87 2.95
CA ASP A 517 24.52 -1.89 3.65
C ASP A 517 24.49 -2.19 5.15
N ASP A 518 25.60 -2.75 5.67
CA ASP A 518 25.75 -3.14 7.07
C ASP A 518 25.67 -1.95 8.04
N LYS A 519 26.08 -0.74 7.61
CA LYS A 519 26.17 0.42 8.51
C LYS A 519 24.80 1.00 8.84
N MET A 520 23.92 1.00 7.85
CA MET A 520 22.56 1.53 7.96
C MET A 520 21.53 0.41 8.15
N ASP A 521 21.94 -0.85 8.03
CA ASP A 521 21.07 -2.03 8.07
C ASP A 521 19.89 -1.88 7.08
N ILE A 522 20.22 -1.73 5.80
CA ILE A 522 19.25 -1.56 4.71
C ILE A 522 19.64 -2.36 3.48
N PHE A 523 18.65 -2.81 2.72
CA PHE A 523 18.85 -3.40 1.40
C PHE A 523 18.48 -2.42 0.31
N SER A 524 19.27 -2.35 -0.76
CA SER A 524 18.88 -1.71 -2.02
C SER A 524 18.68 -2.79 -3.06
N VAL A 525 17.47 -2.85 -3.63
CA VAL A 525 17.09 -3.84 -4.63
C VAL A 525 16.83 -3.13 -5.94
N THR A 526 17.59 -3.47 -6.98
CA THR A 526 17.39 -2.97 -8.34
C THR A 526 16.76 -4.05 -9.21
N HIS A 527 15.57 -3.79 -9.77
CA HIS A 527 14.85 -4.71 -10.63
C HIS A 527 14.15 -3.95 -11.77
N GLU A 528 14.43 -4.33 -13.02
CA GLU A 528 13.92 -3.66 -14.25
C GLU A 528 14.23 -2.14 -14.29
N GLY A 529 15.43 -1.75 -13.85
CA GLY A 529 15.88 -0.35 -13.85
C GLY A 529 15.32 0.50 -12.70
N TRP A 530 14.46 -0.06 -11.84
CA TRP A 530 13.96 0.59 -10.64
C TRP A 530 14.73 0.13 -9.43
N THR A 531 15.10 1.07 -8.56
CA THR A 531 15.77 0.76 -7.28
C THR A 531 14.84 1.09 -6.13
N CYS A 532 14.76 0.19 -5.16
CA CYS A 532 13.97 0.34 -3.95
C CYS A 532 14.84 0.10 -2.72
N SER A 533 14.74 0.97 -1.72
CA SER A 533 15.41 0.78 -0.43
C SER A 533 14.49 0.08 0.56
N LEU A 534 14.96 -0.98 1.20
CA LEU A 534 14.20 -1.77 2.17
C LEU A 534 14.84 -1.66 3.56
N GLY A 535 14.06 -1.19 4.54
CA GLY A 535 14.50 -1.02 5.94
C GLY A 535 13.58 -1.68 6.95
N VAL A 536 14.03 -1.75 8.20
CA VAL A 536 13.25 -2.26 9.34
C VAL A 536 12.98 -1.11 10.31
N PHE A 537 11.71 -0.81 10.55
CA PHE A 537 11.29 0.26 11.45
C PHE A 537 10.17 -0.28 12.36
N PRO A 538 10.52 -0.85 13.52
CA PRO A 538 9.53 -1.39 14.44
C PRO A 538 8.60 -0.30 14.95
N VAL A 539 7.30 -0.39 14.64
CA VAL A 539 6.32 0.59 15.09
C VAL A 539 6.14 0.53 16.61
N SER A 540 5.86 1.67 17.23
CA SER A 540 5.67 1.78 18.68
C SER A 540 4.39 2.54 19.03
N ILE A 541 4.19 2.86 20.31
CA ILE A 541 3.02 3.60 20.79
C ILE A 541 3.40 5.04 21.15
N LYS A 542 2.39 5.90 21.20
CA LYS A 542 2.52 7.22 21.81
C LYS A 542 2.40 7.10 23.33
N ASN A 543 3.54 6.99 24.01
CA ASN A 543 3.62 6.69 25.44
C ASN A 543 2.79 7.69 26.28
N ASP A 544 2.85 8.98 25.94
CA ASP A 544 2.10 10.05 26.63
C ASP A 544 0.59 9.83 26.70
N ASP A 545 0.00 9.18 25.69
CA ASP A 545 -1.45 8.93 25.65
C ASP A 545 -1.88 7.86 26.67
N PHE A 546 -0.93 7.12 27.23
CA PHE A 546 -1.15 6.14 28.30
C PHE A 546 -0.70 6.70 29.65
N LEU A 547 0.47 7.33 29.70
CA LEU A 547 1.06 7.87 30.93
C LEU A 547 0.14 8.91 31.61
N LYS A 548 -0.59 9.72 30.83
CA LYS A 548 -1.56 10.70 31.34
C LYS A 548 -2.68 10.10 32.22
N PHE A 549 -2.99 8.82 32.04
CA PHE A 549 -4.07 8.17 32.78
C PHE A 549 -3.59 7.50 34.07
N ILE A 550 -2.29 7.22 34.21
CA ILE A 550 -1.76 6.34 35.26
C ILE A 550 -1.97 6.93 36.67
N ASP A 551 -1.70 8.23 36.82
CA ASP A 551 -1.75 8.92 38.12
C ASP A 551 -3.12 9.53 38.43
N LEU A 552 -4.13 9.33 37.57
CA LEU A 552 -5.46 9.86 37.82
C LEU A 552 -6.14 9.13 38.98
N PRO A 553 -6.72 9.84 39.96
CA PRO A 553 -7.39 9.21 41.10
C PRO A 553 -8.50 8.24 40.70
N GLU A 554 -9.23 8.57 39.63
CA GLU A 554 -10.27 7.70 39.06
C GLU A 554 -9.68 6.38 38.53
N THR A 555 -8.58 6.45 37.77
CA THR A 555 -7.88 5.27 37.25
C THR A 555 -7.35 4.39 38.38
N ILE A 556 -6.77 4.99 39.43
CA ILE A 556 -6.27 4.25 40.59
C ILE A 556 -7.40 3.53 41.32
N LYS A 557 -8.55 4.19 41.49
CA LYS A 557 -9.74 3.54 42.05
C LYS A 557 -10.21 2.38 41.17
N LEU A 558 -10.32 2.60 39.87
CA LEU A 558 -10.69 1.56 38.90
C LEU A 558 -9.71 0.38 38.91
N LYS A 559 -8.41 0.62 39.07
CA LYS A 559 -7.40 -0.43 39.21
C LYS A 559 -7.72 -1.35 40.38
N HIS A 560 -8.04 -0.79 41.54
CA HIS A 560 -8.42 -1.56 42.72
C HIS A 560 -9.74 -2.31 42.51
N ASP A 561 -10.73 -1.66 41.89
CA ASP A 561 -12.03 -2.27 41.60
C ASP A 561 -11.90 -3.43 40.60
N ILE A 562 -11.08 -3.30 39.55
CA ILE A 562 -10.79 -4.35 38.59
C ILE A 562 -10.06 -5.51 39.27
N ARG A 563 -9.02 -5.23 40.08
CA ARG A 563 -8.29 -6.29 40.78
C ARG A 563 -9.21 -7.06 41.74
N LYS A 564 -10.09 -6.35 42.45
CA LYS A 564 -11.13 -6.95 43.32
C LYS A 564 -12.15 -7.77 42.52
N LYS A 565 -12.57 -7.30 41.36
CA LYS A 565 -13.48 -8.03 40.45
C LYS A 565 -12.85 -9.32 39.93
N VAL A 566 -11.55 -9.30 39.60
CA VAL A 566 -10.85 -10.42 38.98
C VAL A 566 -10.43 -11.47 40.01
N LEU A 567 -9.80 -11.06 41.11
CA LEU A 567 -9.24 -11.98 42.11
C LEU A 567 -10.15 -12.18 43.35
N GLY A 568 -11.18 -11.35 43.55
CA GLY A 568 -12.01 -11.33 44.75
C GLY A 568 -11.53 -10.30 45.79
N GLU A 569 -12.26 -10.18 46.92
CA GLU A 569 -11.94 -9.19 47.95
C GLU A 569 -10.65 -9.51 48.71
N ASN A 570 -10.43 -10.78 49.04
CA ASN A 570 -9.30 -11.28 49.82
C ASN A 570 -8.65 -12.46 49.09
N PRO A 571 -7.93 -12.22 47.98
CA PRO A 571 -7.28 -13.30 47.25
C PRO A 571 -6.11 -13.90 48.04
N PRO A 572 -5.76 -15.17 47.80
CA PRO A 572 -4.54 -15.79 48.34
C PRO A 572 -3.29 -14.93 48.01
N PRO A 573 -2.30 -14.83 48.90
CA PRO A 573 -1.10 -14.00 48.66
C PRO A 573 -0.29 -14.40 47.41
N ASP A 574 -0.36 -15.68 47.04
CA ASP A 574 0.30 -16.23 45.87
C ASP A 574 -0.58 -16.26 44.61
N ALA A 575 -1.78 -15.67 44.65
CA ALA A 575 -2.66 -15.53 43.49
C ALA A 575 -2.06 -14.58 42.44
N ARG A 576 -2.34 -14.85 41.17
CA ARG A 576 -1.86 -14.07 40.04
C ARG A 576 -2.99 -13.66 39.10
N PHE A 577 -2.99 -12.38 38.76
CA PHE A 577 -3.83 -11.82 37.72
C PHE A 577 -3.07 -11.79 36.39
N PHE A 578 -3.43 -12.71 35.50
CA PHE A 578 -3.05 -12.71 34.10
C PHE A 578 -4.01 -11.84 33.28
N PHE A 579 -3.47 -10.88 32.51
CA PHE A 579 -4.28 -10.01 31.68
C PHE A 579 -3.92 -10.12 30.20
N SER A 580 -4.93 -10.16 29.35
CA SER A 580 -4.77 -10.22 27.90
C SER A 580 -5.90 -9.47 27.21
N VAL A 581 -5.55 -8.64 26.22
CA VAL A 581 -6.50 -7.83 25.46
C VAL A 581 -6.10 -7.83 23.99
N GLU A 582 -6.95 -8.39 23.14
CA GLU A 582 -6.65 -8.56 21.71
C GLU A 582 -7.92 -8.41 20.88
N ARG A 583 -7.76 -8.15 19.57
CA ARG A 583 -8.87 -8.27 18.63
C ARG A 583 -9.26 -9.75 18.51
N PHE A 584 -10.55 -10.02 18.31
CA PHE A 584 -11.06 -11.38 18.21
C PHE A 584 -10.80 -12.02 16.85
N ASP A 585 -9.51 -12.24 16.57
CA ASP A 585 -8.92 -12.63 15.30
C ASP A 585 -8.08 -13.89 15.47
N TYR A 586 -8.14 -14.82 14.51
CA TYR A 586 -7.42 -16.10 14.56
C TYR A 586 -5.90 -15.95 14.60
N THR A 587 -5.36 -14.83 14.14
CA THR A 587 -3.93 -14.51 14.23
C THR A 587 -3.45 -14.33 15.68
N LYS A 588 -4.34 -14.00 16.61
CA LYS A 588 -4.02 -13.68 18.01
C LYS A 588 -3.85 -14.89 18.91
N GLY A 589 -4.12 -16.10 18.42
CA GLY A 589 -3.85 -17.33 19.19
C GLY A 589 -4.65 -17.45 20.49
N ILE A 590 -5.84 -16.82 20.56
CA ILE A 590 -6.72 -16.85 21.74
C ILE A 590 -7.15 -18.28 22.05
N MET A 591 -7.46 -19.08 21.02
CA MET A 591 -7.79 -20.50 21.16
C MET A 591 -6.63 -21.28 21.81
N GLU A 592 -5.42 -21.14 21.27
CA GLU A 592 -4.22 -21.84 21.76
C GLU A 592 -3.87 -21.42 23.19
N LYS A 593 -3.99 -20.12 23.50
CA LYS A 593 -3.85 -19.58 24.86
C LYS A 593 -4.84 -20.24 25.83
N MET A 594 -6.12 -20.36 25.47
CA MET A 594 -7.11 -21.01 26.33
C MET A 594 -6.87 -22.51 26.48
N ARG A 595 -6.38 -23.20 25.43
CA ARG A 595 -5.99 -24.62 25.53
C ARG A 595 -4.82 -24.83 26.49
N ALA A 596 -3.78 -23.99 26.39
CA ALA A 596 -2.66 -24.00 27.34
C ALA A 596 -3.10 -23.65 28.76
N TYR A 597 -4.01 -22.69 28.92
CA TYR A 597 -4.55 -22.32 30.22
C TYR A 597 -5.49 -23.39 30.82
N ASN A 598 -6.20 -24.16 30.00
CA ASN A 598 -6.88 -25.36 30.46
C ASN A 598 -5.88 -26.39 30.97
N ARG A 599 -4.82 -26.67 30.19
CA ARG A 599 -3.78 -27.62 30.57
C ARG A 599 -3.03 -27.22 31.85
N TYR A 600 -2.85 -25.92 32.06
CA TYR A 600 -2.24 -25.34 33.25
C TYR A 600 -2.86 -25.85 34.56
N PHE A 601 -4.19 -25.86 34.67
CA PHE A 601 -4.85 -26.37 35.88
C PHE A 601 -4.87 -27.90 35.98
N GLU A 602 -4.84 -28.62 34.86
CA GLU A 602 -4.70 -30.09 34.89
C GLU A 602 -3.32 -30.51 35.41
N LYS A 603 -2.27 -29.80 35.00
CA LYS A 603 -0.88 -30.10 35.34
C LYS A 603 -0.47 -29.53 36.70
N TYR A 604 -1.01 -28.38 37.08
CA TYR A 604 -0.75 -27.69 38.35
C TYR A 604 -2.05 -27.41 39.13
N PRO A 605 -2.67 -28.44 39.73
CA PRO A 605 -3.94 -28.28 40.46
C PRO A 605 -3.85 -27.36 41.69
N ASP A 606 -2.66 -27.13 42.23
CA ASP A 606 -2.40 -26.24 43.36
C ASP A 606 -2.64 -24.75 43.05
N ARG A 607 -2.82 -24.43 41.77
CA ARG A 607 -3.13 -23.08 41.26
C ARG A 607 -4.64 -22.82 41.14
N ILE A 608 -5.48 -23.86 41.24
CA ILE A 608 -6.95 -23.75 41.24
C ILE A 608 -7.38 -22.95 42.47
N GLY A 609 -8.32 -22.01 42.30
CA GLY A 609 -8.77 -21.09 43.36
C GLY A 609 -7.85 -19.88 43.58
N LYS A 610 -6.72 -19.79 42.85
CA LYS A 610 -5.75 -18.69 42.98
C LYS A 610 -5.65 -17.84 41.72
N ASP A 611 -5.24 -18.45 40.61
CA ASP A 611 -4.89 -17.71 39.40
C ASP A 611 -6.10 -17.46 38.51
N VAL A 612 -6.15 -16.27 37.91
CA VAL A 612 -7.24 -15.87 37.03
C VAL A 612 -6.68 -15.23 35.77
N LEU A 613 -7.17 -15.69 34.62
CA LEU A 613 -6.94 -15.07 33.32
C LEU A 613 -8.14 -14.19 32.97
N TYR A 614 -7.91 -12.89 32.81
CA TYR A 614 -8.88 -11.98 32.23
C TYR A 614 -8.52 -11.73 30.76
N GLN A 615 -9.30 -12.33 29.87
CA GLN A 615 -9.15 -12.23 28.43
C GLN A 615 -10.25 -11.32 27.84
N ILE A 616 -9.82 -10.24 27.20
CA ILE A 616 -10.69 -9.34 26.45
C ILE A 616 -10.45 -9.60 24.96
N ALA A 617 -11.49 -10.01 24.24
CA ALA A 617 -11.46 -10.36 22.83
C ALA A 617 -12.42 -9.45 22.05
N VAL A 618 -11.93 -8.29 21.59
CA VAL A 618 -12.77 -7.27 20.97
C VAL A 618 -13.32 -7.77 19.64
N THR A 619 -14.64 -7.96 19.57
CA THR A 619 -15.31 -8.49 18.37
C THR A 619 -15.07 -7.62 17.14
N ASN A 620 -14.69 -8.27 16.04
CA ASN A 620 -14.49 -7.62 14.75
C ASN A 620 -14.94 -8.56 13.62
N ARG A 621 -15.26 -7.98 12.45
CA ARG A 621 -15.36 -8.69 11.15
C ARG A 621 -16.26 -9.95 11.14
N ARG A 622 -17.36 -9.93 11.90
CA ARG A 622 -18.29 -11.08 12.02
C ARG A 622 -19.00 -11.47 10.71
N SER A 623 -18.93 -10.63 9.69
CA SER A 623 -19.44 -10.90 8.34
C SER A 623 -18.61 -11.92 7.56
N VAL A 624 -17.40 -12.25 8.03
CA VAL A 624 -16.52 -13.25 7.41
C VAL A 624 -16.68 -14.57 8.16
N ASP A 625 -17.07 -15.63 7.46
CA ASP A 625 -17.40 -16.92 8.07
C ASP A 625 -16.27 -17.53 8.91
N THR A 626 -15.02 -17.42 8.46
CA THR A 626 -13.86 -17.94 9.20
C THR A 626 -13.66 -17.26 10.56
N TYR A 627 -14.02 -15.98 10.68
CA TYR A 627 -13.97 -15.28 11.97
C TYR A 627 -15.09 -15.75 12.88
N ARG A 628 -16.31 -15.92 12.35
CA ARG A 628 -17.47 -16.36 13.14
C ARG A 628 -17.23 -17.73 13.77
N VAL A 629 -16.81 -18.72 12.97
CA VAL A 629 -16.55 -20.08 13.46
C VAL A 629 -15.49 -20.07 14.56
N TYR A 630 -14.36 -19.40 14.33
CA TYR A 630 -13.29 -19.30 15.33
C TYR A 630 -13.75 -18.62 16.63
N GLN A 631 -14.60 -17.58 16.53
CA GLN A 631 -15.14 -16.86 17.69
C GLN A 631 -16.06 -17.75 18.52
N ASP A 632 -16.97 -18.48 17.87
CA ASP A 632 -17.92 -19.35 18.54
C ASP A 632 -17.19 -20.50 19.26
N GLU A 633 -16.20 -21.14 18.60
CA GLU A 633 -15.35 -22.17 19.22
C GLU A 633 -14.60 -21.65 20.46
N CYS A 634 -14.10 -20.42 20.42
CA CYS A 634 -13.41 -19.79 21.55
C CYS A 634 -14.34 -19.57 22.75
N ILE A 635 -15.58 -19.12 22.50
CA ILE A 635 -16.59 -18.87 23.54
C ILE A 635 -16.98 -20.19 24.21
N ASP A 636 -17.19 -21.25 23.43
CA ASP A 636 -17.52 -22.58 23.94
C ASP A 636 -16.40 -23.15 24.82
N LEU A 637 -15.14 -23.00 24.40
CA LEU A 637 -13.99 -23.43 25.20
C LEU A 637 -13.89 -22.63 26.51
N ALA A 638 -14.13 -21.32 26.47
CA ALA A 638 -14.11 -20.48 27.67
C ALA A 638 -15.18 -20.90 28.69
N ALA A 639 -16.38 -21.23 28.22
CA ALA A 639 -17.45 -21.76 29.07
C ALA A 639 -17.04 -23.11 29.69
N LYS A 640 -16.51 -24.02 28.87
CA LYS A 640 -16.05 -25.34 29.33
C LYS A 640 -14.99 -25.26 30.42
N ILE A 641 -13.99 -24.36 30.29
CA ILE A 641 -12.94 -24.17 31.30
C ILE A 641 -13.55 -23.74 32.64
N ASN A 642 -14.48 -22.78 32.62
CA ASN A 642 -15.15 -22.29 33.82
C ASN A 642 -16.11 -23.30 34.46
N GLU A 643 -16.66 -24.22 33.68
CA GLU A 643 -17.49 -25.33 34.20
C GLU A 643 -16.64 -26.42 34.85
N THR A 644 -15.45 -26.68 34.29
CA THR A 644 -14.55 -27.76 34.70
C THR A 644 -13.85 -27.46 36.02
N TYR A 645 -13.26 -26.27 36.17
CA TYR A 645 -12.52 -25.91 37.39
C TYR A 645 -13.38 -25.03 38.29
N LYS A 646 -13.60 -25.52 39.51
CA LYS A 646 -14.29 -24.79 40.57
C LYS A 646 -13.49 -24.93 41.85
N ASP A 647 -13.46 -23.87 42.64
CA ASP A 647 -12.93 -23.93 43.99
C ASP A 647 -14.10 -24.16 44.96
N ALA A 648 -13.96 -25.17 45.83
CA ALA A 648 -14.96 -25.47 46.85
C ALA A 648 -15.04 -24.37 47.91
N ASN A 649 -13.94 -23.67 48.17
CA ASN A 649 -13.87 -22.63 49.20
C ASN A 649 -14.33 -21.25 48.68
N ASN A 650 -14.18 -21.00 47.37
CA ASN A 650 -14.64 -19.79 46.72
C ASN A 650 -15.53 -20.11 45.50
N PRO A 651 -16.85 -20.29 45.70
CA PRO A 651 -17.78 -20.60 44.60
C PRO A 651 -17.89 -19.50 43.53
N GLN A 652 -17.46 -18.27 43.84
CA GLN A 652 -17.46 -17.14 42.90
C GLN A 652 -16.18 -17.08 42.06
N TRP A 653 -15.14 -17.84 42.42
CA TRP A 653 -13.91 -17.92 41.64
C TRP A 653 -14.18 -18.54 40.28
N LYS A 654 -13.62 -17.90 39.25
CA LYS A 654 -13.63 -18.41 37.88
C LYS A 654 -12.20 -18.38 37.36
N PRO A 655 -11.68 -19.46 36.78
CA PRO A 655 -10.34 -19.48 36.21
C PRO A 655 -10.18 -18.47 35.07
N LEU A 656 -11.25 -18.24 34.28
CA LEU A 656 -11.22 -17.42 33.08
C LEU A 656 -12.38 -16.42 33.06
N ILE A 657 -12.06 -15.13 33.04
CA ILE A 657 -13.02 -14.07 32.74
C ILE A 657 -12.85 -13.75 31.25
N PHE A 658 -13.84 -14.10 30.43
CA PHE A 658 -13.83 -13.86 28.99
C PHE A 658 -14.84 -12.78 28.62
N GLN A 659 -14.37 -11.67 28.04
CA GLN A 659 -15.20 -10.53 27.67
C GLN A 659 -15.00 -10.18 26.19
N THR A 660 -16.10 -9.92 25.48
CA THR A 660 -16.07 -9.59 24.04
C THR A 660 -16.14 -8.09 23.74
N ASP A 661 -16.56 -7.31 24.74
CA ASP A 661 -16.67 -5.86 24.64
C ASP A 661 -15.31 -5.21 24.92
N GLY A 662 -14.93 -4.26 24.05
CA GLY A 662 -13.73 -3.46 24.26
C GLY A 662 -13.86 -2.54 25.47
N LEU A 663 -12.72 -2.22 26.09
CA LEU A 663 -12.67 -1.28 27.20
C LEU A 663 -12.45 0.16 26.72
N PRO A 664 -13.07 1.15 27.37
CA PRO A 664 -12.64 2.54 27.31
C PRO A 664 -11.15 2.67 27.70
N ARG A 665 -10.49 3.73 27.23
CA ARG A 665 -9.04 3.92 27.46
C ARG A 665 -8.66 3.96 28.94
N SER A 666 -9.44 4.64 29.78
CA SER A 666 -9.20 4.71 31.23
C SER A 666 -9.30 3.35 31.91
N GLU A 667 -10.34 2.57 31.59
CA GLU A 667 -10.53 1.19 32.08
C GLU A 667 -9.41 0.26 31.60
N LEU A 668 -8.98 0.40 30.35
CA LEU A 668 -7.87 -0.37 29.79
C LEU A 668 -6.55 -0.10 30.54
N VAL A 669 -6.22 1.17 30.80
CA VAL A 669 -5.04 1.56 31.58
C VAL A 669 -5.15 1.05 33.02
N ALA A 670 -6.33 1.16 33.64
CA ALA A 670 -6.57 0.61 34.97
C ALA A 670 -6.36 -0.92 35.01
N ALA A 671 -6.78 -1.65 33.97
CA ALA A 671 -6.53 -3.09 33.85
C ALA A 671 -5.03 -3.41 33.69
N TYR A 672 -4.30 -2.64 32.88
CA TYR A 672 -2.83 -2.78 32.77
C TYR A 672 -2.12 -2.54 34.11
N LEU A 673 -2.57 -1.55 34.89
CA LEU A 673 -2.02 -1.28 36.22
C LEU A 673 -2.38 -2.34 37.26
N ALA A 674 -3.49 -3.04 37.06
CA ALA A 674 -4.01 -4.05 37.99
C ALA A 674 -3.39 -5.43 37.76
N MET A 675 -2.89 -5.73 36.56
CA MET A 675 -2.34 -7.05 36.21
C MET A 675 -1.01 -7.35 36.91
N ASP A 676 -0.76 -8.63 37.18
CA ASP A 676 0.56 -9.11 37.61
C ASP A 676 1.38 -9.57 36.40
N ILE A 677 0.73 -10.16 35.40
CA ILE A 677 1.36 -10.75 34.22
C ILE A 677 0.55 -10.40 32.97
N GLY A 678 1.17 -9.74 32.00
CA GLY A 678 0.61 -9.54 30.66
C GLY A 678 0.80 -10.78 29.78
N VAL A 679 -0.20 -11.17 29.00
CA VAL A 679 -0.15 -12.37 28.14
C VAL A 679 -0.44 -11.99 26.69
N VAL A 680 0.60 -12.01 25.86
CA VAL A 680 0.55 -11.60 24.46
C VAL A 680 1.13 -12.70 23.59
N THR A 681 0.27 -13.56 23.07
CA THR A 681 0.71 -14.81 22.42
C THR A 681 0.08 -15.05 21.04
N PRO A 682 0.21 -14.09 20.10
CA PRO A 682 -0.27 -14.29 18.75
C PRO A 682 0.48 -15.43 18.05
N LYS A 683 -0.20 -16.10 17.11
CA LYS A 683 0.41 -17.04 16.17
C LYS A 683 1.43 -16.31 15.30
N LYS A 684 0.97 -15.22 14.68
CA LYS A 684 1.76 -14.29 13.87
C LYS A 684 1.16 -12.90 13.99
N ASP A 685 2.00 -11.90 14.24
CA ASP A 685 1.61 -10.50 14.33
C ASP A 685 2.76 -9.61 13.87
N GLY A 686 2.45 -8.52 13.18
CA GLY A 686 3.47 -7.64 12.61
C GLY A 686 4.33 -6.99 13.68
N MET A 687 3.70 -6.59 14.79
CA MET A 687 4.38 -6.03 15.97
C MET A 687 3.73 -6.51 17.27
N ASN A 688 2.43 -6.27 17.42
CA ASN A 688 1.69 -6.34 18.69
C ASN A 688 2.04 -5.18 19.64
N LEU A 689 1.24 -4.12 19.57
CA LEU A 689 1.41 -2.92 20.40
C LEU A 689 0.96 -3.14 21.85
N VAL A 690 0.05 -4.09 22.10
CA VAL A 690 -0.49 -4.36 23.45
C VAL A 690 0.61 -4.74 24.42
N ALA A 691 1.59 -5.55 24.00
CA ALA A 691 2.78 -5.85 24.82
C ALA A 691 3.54 -4.59 25.26
N LYS A 692 3.61 -3.57 24.39
CA LYS A 692 4.27 -2.30 24.71
C LYS A 692 3.41 -1.46 25.64
N GLU A 693 2.10 -1.37 25.38
CA GLU A 693 1.14 -0.64 26.21
C GLU A 693 1.15 -1.15 27.65
N MET A 694 1.12 -2.48 27.82
CA MET A 694 1.18 -3.16 29.11
C MET A 694 2.40 -2.71 29.94
N LEU A 695 3.59 -2.74 29.33
CA LEU A 695 4.86 -2.48 30.03
C LEU A 695 5.16 -0.99 30.17
N VAL A 696 4.60 -0.14 29.31
CA VAL A 696 4.60 1.32 29.50
C VAL A 696 3.74 1.70 30.71
N CYS A 697 2.55 1.13 30.83
CA CYS A 697 1.65 1.42 31.95
C CYS A 697 2.13 0.81 33.28
N ASN A 698 2.58 -0.44 33.26
CA ASN A 698 2.93 -1.18 34.48
C ASN A 698 4.32 -1.83 34.35
N PRO A 699 5.40 -1.08 34.66
CA PRO A 699 6.76 -1.61 34.62
C PRO A 699 7.06 -2.64 35.74
N ARG A 700 6.10 -2.92 36.63
CA ARG A 700 6.23 -3.94 37.67
C ARG A 700 5.67 -5.31 37.27
N ALA A 701 4.95 -5.38 36.14
CA ALA A 701 4.33 -6.62 35.67
C ALA A 701 5.33 -7.51 34.93
N GLY A 702 5.09 -8.82 35.00
CA GLY A 702 5.73 -9.81 34.13
C GLY A 702 5.07 -9.84 32.75
N LEU A 703 5.74 -10.47 31.78
CA LEU A 703 5.23 -10.63 30.42
C LEU A 703 5.41 -12.07 29.93
N VAL A 704 4.36 -12.64 29.36
CA VAL A 704 4.39 -13.86 28.55
C VAL A 704 4.21 -13.45 27.09
N LEU A 705 5.21 -13.72 26.25
CA LEU A 705 5.29 -13.18 24.89
C LEU A 705 5.62 -14.27 23.86
N SER A 706 4.84 -14.37 22.79
CA SER A 706 5.09 -15.32 21.68
C SER A 706 6.10 -14.78 20.67
N THR A 707 6.96 -15.67 20.14
CA THR A 707 7.84 -15.40 18.98
C THR A 707 7.06 -15.06 17.69
N GLY A 708 5.74 -15.31 17.71
CA GLY A 708 4.81 -14.85 16.68
C GLY A 708 4.69 -13.34 16.60
N ALA A 709 4.92 -12.60 17.69
CA ALA A 709 4.81 -11.15 17.76
C ALA A 709 6.10 -10.44 17.29
N GLY A 710 5.98 -9.39 16.47
CA GLY A 710 7.14 -8.57 16.09
C GLY A 710 7.81 -7.83 17.26
N SER A 711 7.07 -7.53 18.34
CA SER A 711 7.61 -6.95 19.57
C SER A 711 8.62 -7.91 20.23
N GLU A 712 8.37 -9.22 20.14
CA GLU A 712 9.29 -10.24 20.66
C GLU A 712 10.60 -10.25 19.87
N ILE A 713 10.51 -10.18 18.54
CA ILE A 713 11.69 -10.09 17.66
C ILE A 713 12.48 -8.80 17.97
N GLN A 714 11.79 -7.69 18.18
CA GLN A 714 12.42 -6.42 18.54
C GLN A 714 13.16 -6.54 19.87
N PHE A 715 12.53 -7.10 20.91
CA PHE A 715 13.14 -7.27 22.23
C PHE A 715 14.34 -8.22 22.21
N THR A 716 14.22 -9.32 21.45
CA THR A 716 15.32 -10.27 21.25
C THR A 716 16.51 -9.61 20.56
N THR A 717 16.26 -8.88 19.48
CA THR A 717 17.30 -8.17 18.72
C THR A 717 17.98 -7.09 19.57
N ALA A 718 17.24 -6.47 20.50
CA ALA A 718 17.76 -5.54 21.48
C ALA A 718 18.53 -6.20 22.65
N GLY A 719 18.60 -7.54 22.70
CA GLY A 719 19.29 -8.28 23.74
C GLY A 719 18.52 -8.38 25.06
N LEU A 720 17.20 -8.14 25.05
CA LEU A 720 16.32 -8.27 26.22
C LEU A 720 15.89 -9.73 26.48
N TYR A 721 16.23 -10.63 25.56
CA TYR A 721 16.10 -12.06 25.74
C TYR A 721 17.33 -12.76 25.14
N LYS A 722 18.16 -13.35 25.99
CA LYS A 722 19.35 -14.11 25.60
C LYS A 722 19.23 -15.54 26.12
N GLU A 723 19.52 -16.53 25.27
CA GLU A 723 19.45 -17.95 25.67
C GLU A 723 20.37 -18.26 26.84
N ASP A 724 21.62 -17.80 26.76
CA ASP A 724 22.67 -17.96 27.77
C ASP A 724 22.78 -16.76 28.73
N GLY A 725 21.69 -16.01 28.93
CA GLY A 725 21.72 -14.80 29.72
C GLY A 725 20.39 -14.43 30.35
N GLU A 726 20.21 -13.13 30.56
CA GLU A 726 19.02 -12.59 31.20
C GLU A 726 17.80 -12.66 30.26
N LYS A 727 16.69 -13.15 30.82
CA LYS A 727 15.41 -13.32 30.13
C LYS A 727 14.38 -12.42 30.81
N ASN A 728 14.14 -11.25 30.22
CA ASN A 728 13.25 -10.24 30.83
C ASN A 728 11.74 -10.57 30.63
N TYR A 729 11.40 -11.72 30.08
CA TYR A 729 10.02 -12.19 29.87
C TYR A 729 10.00 -13.69 29.62
N HIS A 730 8.82 -14.30 29.79
CA HIS A 730 8.59 -15.71 29.45
C HIS A 730 8.23 -15.83 27.97
N ARG A 731 9.12 -16.44 27.18
CA ARG A 731 8.93 -16.62 25.75
C ARG A 731 8.11 -17.88 25.44
N ILE A 732 7.16 -17.76 24.52
CA ILE A 732 6.48 -18.90 23.89
C ILE A 732 7.03 -19.09 22.48
N GLU A 733 7.82 -20.14 22.28
CA GLU A 733 8.42 -20.43 20.97
C GLU A 733 7.40 -21.00 19.98
N ASN A 734 6.58 -21.93 20.45
CA ASN A 734 5.53 -22.55 19.67
C ASN A 734 4.21 -22.50 20.44
N VAL A 735 3.26 -21.69 19.96
CA VAL A 735 1.92 -21.57 20.57
C VAL A 735 1.10 -22.85 20.48
N PHE A 736 1.47 -23.79 19.60
CA PHE A 736 0.81 -25.10 19.49
C PHE A 736 1.38 -26.15 20.44
N ASP A 737 2.54 -25.89 21.07
CA ASP A 737 3.07 -26.74 22.12
C ASP A 737 2.40 -26.39 23.46
N VAL A 738 1.29 -27.08 23.72
CA VAL A 738 0.45 -26.86 24.90
C VAL A 738 1.22 -27.13 26.21
N GLU A 739 2.15 -28.08 26.21
CA GLU A 739 2.91 -28.44 27.42
C GLU A 739 3.93 -27.35 27.76
N SER A 740 4.75 -26.94 26.80
CA SER A 740 5.72 -25.85 27.02
C SER A 740 5.01 -24.53 27.37
N TYR A 741 3.86 -24.26 26.75
CA TYR A 741 3.11 -23.05 27.01
C TYR A 741 2.47 -23.06 28.41
N CYS A 742 1.91 -24.18 28.83
CA CYS A 742 1.46 -24.40 30.21
C CYS A 742 2.59 -24.15 31.23
N ASP A 743 3.80 -24.66 30.95
CA ASP A 743 4.95 -24.50 31.85
C ASP A 743 5.40 -23.02 31.94
N ALA A 744 5.28 -22.27 30.85
CA ALA A 744 5.55 -20.84 30.85
C ALA A 744 4.54 -20.04 31.70
N PHE A 745 3.25 -20.40 31.69
CA PHE A 745 2.26 -19.82 32.61
C PHE A 745 2.64 -20.07 34.07
N HIS A 746 3.02 -21.30 34.38
CA HIS A 746 3.42 -21.69 35.73
C HIS A 746 4.68 -20.96 36.19
N GLN A 747 5.71 -20.89 35.35
CA GLN A 747 6.93 -20.13 35.67
C GLN A 747 6.64 -18.65 35.90
N ALA A 748 5.79 -18.04 35.06
CA ALA A 748 5.38 -16.65 35.23
C ALA A 748 4.59 -16.43 36.54
N ALA A 749 3.76 -17.41 36.93
CA ALA A 749 3.00 -17.33 38.18
C ALA A 749 3.90 -17.36 39.41
N LEU A 750 4.94 -18.21 39.40
CA LEU A 750 5.88 -18.40 40.50
C LEU A 750 6.95 -17.30 40.59
N GLU A 751 7.17 -16.53 39.52
CA GLU A 751 8.14 -15.43 39.53
C GLU A 751 7.77 -14.39 40.61
N SER A 752 8.75 -14.08 41.46
CA SER A 752 8.59 -13.09 42.54
C SER A 752 8.34 -11.68 42.00
N GLU A 753 7.66 -10.84 42.77
CA GLU A 753 7.37 -9.47 42.36
C GLU A 753 8.64 -8.64 42.10
N GLU A 754 9.71 -8.85 42.88
CA GLU A 754 10.98 -8.14 42.73
C GLU A 754 11.61 -8.43 41.36
N VAL A 755 11.64 -9.70 40.95
CA VAL A 755 12.19 -10.12 39.66
C VAL A 755 11.34 -9.58 38.51
N ARG A 756 9.99 -9.70 38.59
CA ARG A 756 9.08 -9.11 37.60
C ARG A 756 9.29 -7.61 37.44
N ALA A 757 9.51 -6.89 38.54
CA ALA A 757 9.74 -5.45 38.50
C ALA A 757 11.10 -5.08 37.89
N ILE A 758 12.14 -5.88 38.09
CA ILE A 758 13.43 -5.68 37.41
C ILE A 758 13.29 -5.88 35.90
N HIS A 759 12.68 -7.00 35.50
CA HIS A 759 12.44 -7.36 34.10
C HIS A 759 11.54 -6.34 33.39
N GLY A 760 10.39 -6.01 33.99
CA GLY A 760 9.43 -5.07 33.45
C GLY A 760 9.99 -3.65 33.32
N LYS A 761 10.82 -3.21 34.28
CA LYS A 761 11.51 -1.92 34.20
C LYS A 761 12.46 -1.83 33.01
N ARG A 762 13.22 -2.89 32.73
CA ARG A 762 14.14 -2.92 31.58
C ARG A 762 13.39 -2.86 30.24
N LEU A 763 12.28 -3.59 30.14
CA LEU A 763 11.39 -3.52 28.97
C LEU A 763 10.81 -2.10 28.81
N ASN A 764 10.36 -1.49 29.91
CA ASN A 764 9.83 -0.13 29.92
C ASN A 764 10.88 0.90 29.45
N GLU A 765 12.10 0.87 29.99
CA GLU A 765 13.19 1.77 29.59
C GLU A 765 13.48 1.66 28.08
N PHE A 766 13.48 0.44 27.53
CA PHE A 766 13.63 0.23 26.10
C PHE A 766 12.48 0.81 25.28
N ILE A 767 11.22 0.59 25.70
CA ILE A 767 10.04 1.10 24.98
C ILE A 767 9.99 2.63 25.05
N MET A 768 10.33 3.23 26.19
CA MET A 768 10.39 4.68 26.37
C MET A 768 11.41 5.34 25.45
N ALA A 769 12.55 4.69 25.20
CA ALA A 769 13.58 5.15 24.26
C ALA A 769 13.26 4.87 22.77
N ASN A 770 12.22 4.06 22.49
CA ASN A 770 11.81 3.65 21.15
C ASN A 770 10.30 3.88 20.96
N ASP A 771 9.90 5.14 21.05
CA ASP A 771 8.52 5.57 20.92
C ASP A 771 8.09 5.76 19.45
N ILE A 772 6.88 6.28 19.27
CA ILE A 772 6.32 6.52 17.94
C ILE A 772 7.04 7.64 17.16
N GLU A 773 7.60 8.63 17.85
CA GLU A 773 8.33 9.72 17.21
C GLU A 773 9.63 9.22 16.60
N ARG A 774 10.33 8.31 17.28
CA ARG A 774 11.51 7.64 16.75
C ARG A 774 11.17 6.81 15.51
N TRP A 775 10.07 6.04 15.53
CA TRP A 775 9.63 5.24 14.38
C TRP A 775 9.38 6.12 13.14
N SER A 776 8.56 7.16 13.31
CA SER A 776 8.17 8.04 12.20
C SER A 776 9.37 8.84 11.67
N SER A 777 10.19 9.39 12.56
CA SER A 777 11.38 10.17 12.17
C SER A 777 12.41 9.29 11.45
N ALA A 778 12.63 8.05 11.92
CA ALA A 778 13.54 7.12 11.28
C ALA A 778 13.06 6.70 9.88
N PHE A 779 11.76 6.42 9.71
CA PHE A 779 11.22 6.07 8.40
C PHE A 779 11.24 7.27 7.44
N LEU A 780 10.86 8.47 7.92
CA LEU A 780 10.78 9.67 7.10
C LEU A 780 12.16 10.22 6.73
N ASP A 781 13.22 9.88 7.47
CA ASP A 781 14.59 10.31 7.15
C ASP A 781 14.93 9.99 5.68
N PRO A 782 15.26 10.99 4.85
CA PRO A 782 15.70 10.76 3.47
C PRO A 782 17.05 10.03 3.37
N SER A 783 17.87 10.02 4.44
CA SER A 783 19.24 9.51 4.44
C SER A 783 19.36 8.03 4.06
N TRP A 784 18.33 7.22 4.37
CA TRP A 784 18.36 5.78 4.14
C TRP A 784 17.86 5.35 2.76
N THR A 785 17.55 6.30 1.86
CA THR A 785 17.17 6.01 0.48
C THR A 785 18.36 5.78 -0.45
N HIS A 786 18.17 5.00 -1.51
CA HIS A 786 19.19 4.74 -2.54
C HIS A 786 19.55 6.00 -3.35
N GLU A 787 18.71 7.04 -3.30
CA GLU A 787 18.96 8.34 -3.93
C GLU A 787 20.07 9.13 -3.22
N VAL A 788 20.37 8.80 -1.96
CA VAL A 788 21.39 9.48 -1.16
C VAL A 788 22.78 8.90 -1.41
N ILE A 789 23.74 9.77 -1.74
CA ILE A 789 25.16 9.42 -1.73
C ILE A 789 25.56 9.10 -0.30
N ARG A 790 26.04 7.87 -0.08
CA ARG A 790 26.45 7.40 1.25
C ARG A 790 27.85 7.88 1.63
N PRO A 791 28.13 8.10 2.93
CA PRO A 791 29.49 8.31 3.40
C PRO A 791 30.33 7.08 3.10
N THR A 792 31.39 7.25 2.30
CA THR A 792 32.24 6.16 1.82
C THR A 792 33.68 6.46 2.15
N GLN A 793 34.39 5.47 2.70
CA GLN A 793 35.85 5.57 2.80
C GLN A 793 36.44 5.40 1.41
N ILE A 794 37.19 6.41 0.96
CA ILE A 794 37.81 6.43 -0.37
C ILE A 794 39.24 5.94 -0.20
N ASN A 795 39.50 4.70 -0.58
CA ASN A 795 40.83 4.09 -0.47
C ASN A 795 41.53 4.00 -1.83
N THR A 796 40.74 3.87 -2.90
CA THR A 796 41.23 3.72 -4.27
C THR A 796 40.83 4.88 -5.18
N LEU A 797 41.51 4.98 -6.32
CA LEU A 797 41.15 5.95 -7.35
C LEU A 797 39.75 5.68 -7.96
N ASP A 798 39.35 4.41 -8.02
CA ASP A 798 38.02 4.02 -8.54
C ASP A 798 36.89 4.45 -7.59
N ASP A 799 37.10 4.35 -6.27
CA ASP A 799 36.15 4.87 -5.27
C ASP A 799 35.96 6.38 -5.44
N PHE A 800 37.07 7.10 -5.67
CA PHE A 800 37.05 8.54 -5.89
C PHE A 800 36.25 8.90 -7.14
N PHE A 801 36.54 8.28 -8.29
CA PHE A 801 35.80 8.54 -9.52
C PHE A 801 34.32 8.14 -9.42
N SER A 802 34.03 7.05 -8.73
CA SER A 802 32.65 6.62 -8.46
C SER A 802 31.87 7.66 -7.65
N LEU A 803 32.47 8.19 -6.59
CA LEU A 803 31.87 9.27 -5.81
C LEU A 803 31.66 10.52 -6.68
N MET A 804 32.68 10.92 -7.45
CA MET A 804 32.61 12.10 -8.32
C MET A 804 31.52 11.98 -9.39
N MET A 805 31.33 10.80 -9.97
CA MET A 805 30.25 10.53 -10.91
C MET A 805 28.88 10.62 -10.26
N LYS A 806 28.72 10.08 -9.04
CA LYS A 806 27.48 10.23 -8.26
C LYS A 806 27.19 11.71 -7.95
N THR A 807 28.18 12.47 -7.48
CA THR A 807 28.04 13.91 -7.19
C THR A 807 27.69 14.71 -8.45
N ARG A 808 28.29 14.38 -9.61
CA ARG A 808 27.92 14.97 -10.90
C ARG A 808 26.46 14.71 -11.25
N ASN A 809 25.98 13.49 -11.07
CA ASN A 809 24.59 13.13 -11.36
C ASN A 809 23.61 13.89 -10.45
N VAL A 810 23.90 13.96 -9.15
CA VAL A 810 23.12 14.77 -8.19
C VAL A 810 23.05 16.23 -8.63
N ARG A 811 24.19 16.84 -8.99
CA ARG A 811 24.22 18.22 -9.51
C ARG A 811 23.39 18.41 -10.76
N ARG A 812 23.45 17.48 -11.72
CA ARG A 812 22.61 17.53 -12.94
C ARG A 812 21.13 17.45 -12.61
N GLN A 813 20.73 16.63 -11.64
CA GLN A 813 19.34 16.52 -11.21
C GLN A 813 18.86 17.81 -10.52
N ILE A 814 19.69 18.41 -9.64
CA ILE A 814 19.40 19.72 -9.03
C ILE A 814 19.17 20.78 -10.11
N VAL A 815 20.11 20.92 -11.05
CA VAL A 815 19.98 21.89 -12.16
C VAL A 815 18.71 21.63 -12.98
N SER A 816 18.42 20.37 -13.30
CA SER A 816 17.20 20.02 -14.04
C SER A 816 15.92 20.41 -13.30
N ARG A 817 15.89 20.27 -11.96
CA ARG A 817 14.73 20.68 -11.14
C ARG A 817 14.60 22.20 -11.07
N VAL A 818 15.69 22.92 -10.82
CA VAL A 818 15.71 24.39 -10.79
C VAL A 818 15.23 24.96 -12.13
N LEU A 819 15.71 24.43 -13.27
CA LEU A 819 15.27 24.86 -14.60
C LEU A 819 13.78 24.58 -14.88
N LYS A 820 13.19 23.59 -14.21
CA LYS A 820 11.76 23.26 -14.31
C LYS A 820 10.90 24.02 -13.28
N GLY A 821 11.50 24.85 -12.43
CA GLY A 821 10.81 25.52 -11.32
C GLY A 821 10.35 24.56 -10.22
N ILE A 822 10.97 23.39 -10.11
CA ILE A 822 10.64 22.36 -9.09
C ILE A 822 11.55 22.56 -7.87
N PRO A 823 11.01 22.58 -6.64
CA PRO A 823 11.82 22.70 -5.43
C PRO A 823 12.87 21.59 -5.28
N ILE A 824 13.99 21.93 -4.64
CA ILE A 824 15.10 21.00 -4.35
C ILE A 824 14.70 20.13 -3.16
N ARG A 825 14.93 18.81 -3.27
CA ARG A 825 14.64 17.86 -2.18
C ARG A 825 15.76 17.84 -1.15
N SER A 826 15.38 17.48 0.08
CA SER A 826 16.27 17.34 1.24
C SER A 826 17.41 16.33 1.02
N HIS A 827 17.15 15.22 0.32
CA HIS A 827 18.16 14.18 0.06
C HIS A 827 19.39 14.69 -0.73
N PHE A 828 19.23 15.73 -1.54
CA PHE A 828 20.35 16.32 -2.29
C PHE A 828 21.34 17.02 -1.39
N ALA A 829 20.86 17.78 -0.41
CA ALA A 829 21.72 18.45 0.57
C ALA A 829 22.52 17.42 1.38
N ILE A 830 21.88 16.32 1.78
CA ILE A 830 22.53 15.20 2.49
C ILE A 830 23.58 14.54 1.60
N SER A 831 23.25 14.26 0.35
CA SER A 831 24.20 13.66 -0.61
C SER A 831 25.45 14.50 -0.82
N LEU A 832 25.28 15.82 -0.98
CA LEU A 832 26.39 16.74 -1.15
C LEU A 832 27.22 16.88 0.12
N ARG A 833 26.58 16.85 1.30
CA ARG A 833 27.26 16.83 2.59
C ARG A 833 28.08 15.55 2.78
N ASN A 834 27.48 14.38 2.57
CA ASN A 834 28.17 13.10 2.68
C ASN A 834 29.35 12.99 1.70
N ALA A 835 29.19 13.49 0.47
CA ALA A 835 30.27 13.53 -0.50
C ALA A 835 31.41 14.46 -0.05
N LYS A 836 31.08 15.64 0.50
CA LYS A 836 32.06 16.56 1.07
C LYS A 836 32.81 15.92 2.24
N GLU A 837 32.09 15.35 3.21
CA GLU A 837 32.69 14.69 4.37
C GLU A 837 33.60 13.53 3.98
N SER A 838 33.19 12.72 2.99
CA SER A 838 34.02 11.63 2.46
C SER A 838 35.32 12.13 1.82
N LEU A 839 35.27 13.30 1.15
CA LEU A 839 36.46 13.94 0.57
C LEU A 839 37.34 14.63 1.63
N GLU A 840 36.76 15.14 2.71
CA GLU A 840 37.51 15.75 3.81
C GLU A 840 38.26 14.70 4.63
N GLN A 841 37.65 13.52 4.85
CA GLN A 841 38.27 12.41 5.58
C GLN A 841 39.55 11.88 4.93
N ILE A 842 39.70 11.97 3.60
CA ILE A 842 40.92 11.54 2.90
C ILE A 842 42.00 12.62 2.83
N CYS A 843 41.66 13.87 3.10
CA CYS A 843 42.62 14.96 3.06
C CYS A 843 43.52 14.91 4.31
N LYS A 844 44.83 15.12 4.15
CA LYS A 844 45.71 15.25 5.34
C LYS A 844 45.26 16.45 6.18
N PRO A 845 45.31 16.36 7.52
CA PRO A 845 44.91 17.45 8.41
C PRO A 845 45.55 18.79 8.01
N GLY A 846 44.74 19.83 7.82
CA GLY A 846 45.21 21.17 7.41
C GLY A 846 45.61 21.32 5.94
N THR A 847 45.42 20.29 5.10
CA THR A 847 45.73 20.32 3.67
C THR A 847 44.51 19.97 2.81
N HIS A 848 44.60 20.20 1.50
CA HIS A 848 43.61 19.76 0.50
C HIS A 848 44.21 18.68 -0.40
N THR A 849 45.07 17.81 0.16
CA THR A 849 45.82 16.79 -0.61
C THR A 849 45.47 15.41 -0.07
N ALA A 850 45.09 14.51 -0.97
CA ALA A 850 44.78 13.12 -0.66
C ALA A 850 45.79 12.18 -1.35
N ILE A 851 46.07 11.05 -0.71
CA ILE A 851 46.91 9.96 -1.26
C ILE A 851 45.98 8.77 -1.47
N LEU A 852 45.87 8.27 -2.70
CA LEU A 852 45.01 7.14 -3.06
C LEU A 852 45.84 6.00 -3.63
N ASN A 853 45.39 4.77 -3.41
CA ASN A 853 46.04 3.58 -3.95
C ASN A 853 45.52 3.29 -5.38
N TYR A 854 46.41 2.88 -6.28
CA TYR A 854 46.07 2.49 -7.65
C TYR A 854 46.40 1.01 -7.89
N TRP A 855 45.44 0.26 -8.43
CA TRP A 855 45.62 -1.12 -8.86
C TRP A 855 45.76 -1.15 -10.38
N ASN A 856 46.94 -1.48 -10.89
CA ASN A 856 47.13 -1.69 -12.32
C ASN A 856 46.67 -3.10 -12.71
N LEU A 857 46.26 -3.31 -13.97
CA LEU A 857 45.78 -4.59 -14.55
C LEU A 857 46.75 -5.79 -14.43
N LYS A 858 47.92 -5.61 -13.80
CA LYS A 858 48.93 -6.63 -13.50
C LYS A 858 49.04 -7.01 -12.00
N GLY A 859 48.10 -6.61 -11.15
CA GLY A 859 48.05 -7.05 -9.74
C GLY A 859 49.16 -6.50 -8.82
N THR A 860 49.86 -5.45 -9.26
CA THR A 860 50.90 -4.77 -8.46
C THR A 860 50.35 -3.47 -7.89
N CYS A 861 50.36 -3.34 -6.55
CA CYS A 861 49.98 -2.13 -5.84
C CYS A 861 51.15 -1.15 -5.85
N HIS A 862 50.99 0.00 -6.51
CA HIS A 862 51.97 1.10 -6.47
C HIS A 862 51.39 2.26 -5.67
N LEU A 863 52.16 2.77 -4.70
CA LEU A 863 51.74 3.81 -3.78
C LEU A 863 52.15 5.21 -4.28
N PHE A 864 51.65 5.67 -5.43
CA PHE A 864 51.95 7.03 -5.89
C PHE A 864 50.85 7.61 -6.81
N ASP A 865 50.07 8.55 -6.28
CA ASP A 865 49.66 9.79 -6.96
C ASP A 865 49.11 10.80 -5.93
N MET A 866 49.62 12.04 -5.97
CA MET A 866 49.22 13.14 -5.08
C MET A 866 48.16 14.00 -5.77
N PHE A 867 46.89 13.88 -5.38
CA PHE A 867 45.82 14.71 -5.93
C PHE A 867 45.53 15.92 -5.04
N LYS A 868 45.56 17.13 -5.62
CA LYS A 868 45.09 18.35 -4.96
C LYS A 868 43.57 18.49 -5.14
N VAL A 869 42.81 18.27 -4.07
CA VAL A 869 41.33 18.37 -3.99
C VAL A 869 40.84 19.84 -3.88
N LYS A 870 41.77 20.81 -3.90
CA LYS A 870 41.56 22.23 -3.57
C LYS A 870 40.44 22.93 -4.35
N MET A 871 40.24 22.59 -5.63
CA MET A 871 39.21 23.20 -6.48
C MET A 871 37.80 22.60 -6.24
N LEU A 872 37.72 21.38 -5.72
CA LEU A 872 36.49 20.61 -5.57
C LEU A 872 35.73 20.92 -4.27
N ILE A 873 36.45 21.16 -3.17
CA ILE A 873 35.86 21.58 -1.87
C ILE A 873 35.34 23.02 -1.96
N MET A 874 36.04 23.91 -2.69
CA MET A 874 35.55 25.28 -2.90
C MET A 874 34.25 25.32 -3.71
N LEU A 875 34.09 24.44 -4.71
CA LEU A 875 32.86 24.32 -5.48
C LEU A 875 31.70 23.68 -4.69
N SER A 876 31.96 22.84 -3.67
CA SER A 876 30.88 22.35 -2.78
C SER A 876 30.42 23.43 -1.81
N ASN A 877 31.35 24.26 -1.30
CA ASN A 877 31.02 25.35 -0.37
C ASN A 877 30.27 26.52 -1.02
N SER A 878 30.35 26.70 -2.34
CA SER A 878 29.57 27.69 -3.08
C SER A 878 28.12 27.24 -3.39
N LEU A 879 27.80 25.96 -3.16
CA LEU A 879 26.53 25.32 -3.54
C LEU A 879 25.72 24.80 -2.35
N MET A 880 26.35 24.62 -1.18
CA MET A 880 25.68 24.62 0.13
C MET A 880 25.29 26.04 0.48
#